data_AF-A0A0D0D608-F1
#
_entry.id   AF-A0A0D0D608-F1
#
_cell.length_a   1.000
_cell.length_b   1.000
_cell.length_c   1.000
_cell.angle_alpha   90.00
_cell.angle_beta   90.00
_cell.angle_gamma   90.00
#
_symmetry.space_group_name_H-M   'P 1'
#
loop_
_entity.id
_entity.type
_entity.pdbx_description
1 polymer ?
#
loop_
_entity_poly.entity_id
_entity_poly.type
_entity_poly.pdbx_seq_one_letter_code
_entity_poly.pdbx_strand_id
1 'polypeptide(L)'
;MADTQQAQSEPYQVGDIPEELHAEDGIRQEEVQERLVNTRQTEQSYMEAFHRMTSERVKLSTLRREYERGHIQTAMQRLRRRAHVEVDEEFLHDKGDADLAWGATEHYLDYCLLVSGKKGLHAILPTSTRDPSYSFTLDLEHSKKLWKARHADLGFDPAGRMLFIGTYHQEDVWLAMVPRSFTQEDVLDDEERIHDEEANMARLEAPRTAMTEGHFCMMVSLLATMLSQTGYRDIYIRDQTPEELTITNMKRVTNLIGEFNVKHEMTYIQVKKLNDLLETGYDGYVEAVREEGGESWQDSFLTDNVPITLSVRYGQNQNVCQRGSKEEEATHWQRIHSYGGIRTMSIALATHIKCVPVEHWEEISVDDITRVHGEQIYDSALRTERERVDLETYPLLNERGGEKQVYDEAGFRIPRREAIIGHDVTTTGMLFGLRNIHELFHRDPENMMVEEADMPVTPHYIYPIGCLKQTGQFQAHGLFSCFSTQLDKINRALIRNDAGEEEDDDEDEIASALFQGHRASVRGIASQGYNVYVHRVRSQARFHDVQRGMMTAASTGTHMQGATHSFKAKRFYEECKDALPFERYHEKIAQGTYDQALRVENVYSIDVFRLKDRYRNGRHIFEHIIWPLTRMWAHPNVLEQVKEHVVIFKQDVLPSIVEWTTFGLCSLLKKIWTLFSDDMEQRVPISQYFIELIGALERTLNYAHTGNAKVLTKGLMNPLWLSQGLLYDGLPSLSPLVKTGTLGDIRIEEVDWPLTSKSCPQMASRRSIVYNYGQELCQVSSLVFRNHAHAPQAQMRICLTTIF
;
A
#
# COMPACT_ATOMS: atom_id res chain seq x y z
N MET A 1 -3.58 -29.07 -15.75
CA MET A 1 -4.87 -28.66 -15.18
C MET A 1 -4.54 -28.00 -13.85
N ALA A 2 -4.49 -26.67 -13.86
CA ALA A 2 -4.04 -25.84 -12.75
C ALA A 2 -5.28 -25.23 -12.08
N ASP A 3 -5.63 -25.72 -10.90
CA ASP A 3 -6.50 -25.02 -9.97
C ASP A 3 -5.65 -24.03 -9.17
N THR A 4 -5.42 -22.85 -9.76
CA THR A 4 -4.93 -21.70 -9.01
C THR A 4 -6.14 -21.10 -8.32
N GLN A 5 -6.38 -21.49 -7.06
CA GLN A 5 -7.28 -20.73 -6.19
C GLN A 5 -6.77 -19.28 -6.14
N GLN A 6 -7.46 -18.38 -6.85
CA GLN A 6 -7.29 -16.94 -6.74
C GLN A 6 -7.74 -16.53 -5.34
N ALA A 7 -6.84 -16.61 -4.37
CA ALA A 7 -6.97 -15.83 -3.14
C ALA A 7 -7.01 -14.35 -3.56
N GLN A 8 -8.06 -13.64 -3.16
CA GLN A 8 -8.17 -12.18 -3.32
C GLN A 8 -6.86 -11.54 -2.78
N SER A 9 -6.00 -11.07 -3.68
CA SER A 9 -4.75 -10.43 -3.33
C SER A 9 -5.06 -9.00 -2.91
N GLU A 10 -4.74 -8.65 -1.66
CA GLU A 10 -4.77 -7.28 -1.15
C GLU A 10 -4.00 -6.33 -2.09
N PRO A 11 -4.33 -5.02 -2.14
CA PRO A 11 -3.59 -4.06 -2.95
C PRO A 11 -2.15 -3.91 -2.43
N TYR A 12 -1.21 -3.68 -3.34
CA TYR A 12 0.19 -3.42 -2.98
C TYR A 12 0.30 -2.09 -2.23
N GLN A 13 1.05 -2.08 -1.14
CA GLN A 13 1.41 -0.86 -0.43
C GLN A 13 2.93 -0.81 -0.23
N VAL A 14 3.54 0.33 -0.55
CA VAL A 14 5.00 0.53 -0.44
C VAL A 14 5.50 0.25 0.97
N GLY A 15 4.83 0.83 1.98
CA GLY A 15 5.17 0.68 3.38
C GLY A 15 4.73 -0.63 4.03
N ASP A 16 3.94 -1.47 3.33
CA ASP A 16 3.42 -2.70 3.92
C ASP A 16 4.45 -3.84 3.80
N ILE A 17 4.84 -4.33 4.97
CA ILE A 17 5.59 -5.56 5.14
C ILE A 17 4.84 -6.41 6.18
N PRO A 18 4.81 -7.74 6.02
CA PRO A 18 4.22 -8.63 7.01
C PRO A 18 4.70 -8.26 8.42
N GLU A 19 3.78 -8.14 9.37
CA GLU A 19 4.10 -7.78 10.76
C GLU A 19 5.18 -8.71 11.32
N GLU A 20 5.15 -9.97 10.92
CA GLU A 20 6.09 -11.02 11.29
C GLU A 20 7.51 -10.78 10.78
N LEU A 21 7.77 -9.73 10.00
CA LEU A 21 9.10 -9.29 9.58
C LEU A 21 9.58 -8.04 10.31
N HIS A 22 8.67 -7.32 10.98
CA HIS A 22 9.01 -6.12 11.76
C HIS A 22 9.97 -6.51 12.87
N ALA A 23 11.13 -5.85 12.92
CA ALA A 23 12.07 -5.97 14.01
C ALA A 23 11.44 -5.40 15.30
N GLU A 24 11.61 -6.11 16.43
CA GLU A 24 11.09 -5.65 17.74
C GLU A 24 11.75 -4.34 18.18
N ASP A 25 13.02 -4.15 17.80
CA ASP A 25 13.83 -2.94 17.97
C ASP A 25 14.08 -2.26 16.62
N GLY A 26 13.07 -2.27 15.75
CA GLY A 26 13.15 -1.80 14.37
C GLY A 26 13.52 -0.33 14.21
N ILE A 27 14.12 -0.01 13.07
CA ILE A 27 14.34 1.38 12.64
C ILE A 27 12.99 1.96 12.18
N ARG A 28 12.63 3.13 12.71
CA ARG A 28 11.42 3.85 12.30
C ARG A 28 11.63 4.40 10.89
N GLN A 29 10.56 4.47 10.08
CA GLN A 29 10.72 4.89 8.68
C GLN A 29 11.11 6.38 8.59
N GLU A 30 10.66 7.18 9.55
CA GLU A 30 11.01 8.59 9.75
C GLU A 30 12.54 8.79 9.87
N GLU A 31 13.23 7.86 10.52
CA GLU A 31 14.69 7.93 10.68
C GLU A 31 15.41 7.86 9.32
N VAL A 32 14.82 7.22 8.31
CA VAL A 32 15.41 7.20 6.94
C VAL A 32 15.42 8.61 6.35
N GLN A 33 14.32 9.34 6.51
CA GLN A 33 14.19 10.73 6.05
C GLN A 33 15.10 11.67 6.82
N GLU A 34 15.14 11.54 8.15
CA GLU A 34 16.06 12.31 8.99
C GLU A 34 17.52 12.13 8.56
N ARG A 35 17.95 10.91 8.22
CA ARG A 35 19.33 10.60 7.77
C ARG A 35 19.60 10.98 6.32
N LEU A 36 18.57 11.20 5.52
CA LEU A 36 18.70 11.76 4.17
C LEU A 36 19.06 13.25 4.23
N VAL A 37 18.40 13.99 5.13
CA VAL A 37 18.58 15.44 5.32
C VAL A 37 19.76 15.77 6.24
N ASN A 38 19.87 15.09 7.38
CA ASN A 38 20.88 15.35 8.41
C ASN A 38 22.01 14.30 8.37
N THR A 39 23.20 14.72 7.92
CA THR A 39 24.38 13.83 7.89
C THR A 39 25.08 13.69 9.24
N ARG A 40 24.70 14.46 10.26
CA ARG A 40 25.38 14.49 11.57
C ARG A 40 24.38 14.56 12.73
N GLN A 41 24.09 13.41 13.33
CA GLN A 41 23.55 13.35 14.69
C GLN A 41 24.53 12.57 15.58
N THR A 42 24.55 12.96 16.84
CA THR A 42 25.46 12.50 17.88
C THR A 42 24.93 11.19 18.48
N GLU A 43 25.54 10.05 18.16
CA GLU A 43 25.20 8.75 18.77
C GLU A 43 26.44 7.97 19.24
N GLN A 44 26.18 7.07 20.18
CA GLN A 44 27.03 6.30 21.11
C GLN A 44 28.49 5.98 20.69
N SER A 45 29.42 5.95 21.66
CA SER A 45 30.88 5.80 21.45
C SER A 45 31.33 4.58 20.63
N TYR A 46 30.53 3.50 20.54
CA TYR A 46 30.87 2.34 19.72
C TYR A 46 30.67 2.58 18.21
N MET A 47 29.94 3.63 17.82
CA MET A 47 29.75 4.03 16.42
C MET A 47 30.85 4.97 15.90
N GLU A 48 31.76 5.41 16.76
CA GLU A 48 32.89 6.26 16.35
C GLU A 48 33.74 5.60 15.27
N ALA A 49 33.94 4.28 15.34
CA ALA A 49 34.74 3.55 14.35
C ALA A 49 34.12 3.63 12.94
N PHE A 50 32.80 3.49 12.81
CA PHE A 50 32.08 3.64 11.55
C PHE A 50 32.19 5.09 11.03
N HIS A 51 31.98 6.08 11.91
CA HIS A 51 32.04 7.49 11.52
C HIS A 51 33.45 7.98 11.19
N ARG A 52 34.49 7.36 11.74
CA ARG A 52 35.90 7.62 11.40
C ARG A 52 36.26 7.14 9.99
N MET A 53 35.53 6.17 9.42
CA MET A 53 35.74 5.73 8.05
C MET A 53 35.19 6.75 7.05
N THR A 54 35.95 7.02 5.99
CA THR A 54 35.51 7.87 4.89
C THR A 54 34.56 7.11 3.96
N SER A 55 33.46 7.75 3.57
CA SER A 55 32.54 7.22 2.56
C SER A 55 33.09 7.47 1.15
N GLU A 56 33.26 6.41 0.37
CA GLU A 56 33.76 6.46 -1.00
C GLU A 56 32.61 6.66 -2.01
N ARG A 57 32.87 7.36 -3.12
CA ARG A 57 31.97 7.42 -4.28
C ARG A 57 32.21 6.24 -5.19
N VAL A 58 31.17 5.48 -5.50
CA VAL A 58 31.25 4.34 -6.43
C VAL A 58 30.26 4.54 -7.56
N LYS A 59 30.77 4.58 -8.79
CA LYS A 59 29.93 4.65 -9.99
C LYS A 59 29.14 3.37 -10.19
N LEU A 60 27.88 3.48 -10.61
CA LEU A 60 27.00 2.35 -10.90
C LEU A 60 27.60 1.46 -12.00
N SER A 61 28.27 2.04 -13.00
CA SER A 61 29.01 1.37 -14.07
C SER A 61 30.09 0.42 -13.54
N THR A 62 30.69 0.75 -12.40
CA THR A 62 31.66 -0.11 -11.72
C THR A 62 30.99 -1.32 -11.10
N LEU A 63 29.86 -1.14 -10.43
CA LEU A 63 29.09 -2.22 -9.81
C LEU A 63 28.51 -3.17 -10.86
N ARG A 64 27.97 -2.61 -11.96
CA ARG A 64 27.55 -3.38 -13.14
C ARG A 64 28.67 -4.25 -13.67
N ARG A 65 29.86 -3.69 -13.88
CA ARG A 65 31.03 -4.42 -14.38
C ARG A 65 31.48 -5.52 -13.43
N GLU A 66 31.40 -5.30 -12.12
CA GLU A 66 31.72 -6.31 -11.11
C GLU A 66 30.74 -7.48 -11.15
N TYR A 67 29.46 -7.19 -11.31
CA TYR A 67 28.39 -8.17 -11.47
C TYR A 67 28.56 -8.99 -12.76
N GLU A 68 28.60 -8.32 -13.92
CA GLU A 68 28.66 -8.96 -15.24
C GLU A 68 29.93 -9.82 -15.43
N ARG A 69 31.05 -9.42 -14.83
CA ARG A 69 32.31 -10.18 -14.89
C ARG A 69 32.45 -11.22 -13.78
N GLY A 70 31.47 -11.33 -12.88
CA GLY A 70 31.51 -12.28 -11.77
C GLY A 70 32.67 -12.03 -10.79
N HIS A 71 33.03 -10.77 -10.54
CA HIS A 71 34.15 -10.39 -9.66
C HIS A 71 33.77 -10.49 -8.16
N ILE A 72 33.40 -11.69 -7.71
CA ILE A 72 32.89 -12.00 -6.37
C ILE A 72 33.78 -11.44 -5.25
N GLN A 73 35.10 -11.62 -5.35
CA GLN A 73 36.03 -11.20 -4.31
C GLN A 73 36.07 -9.68 -4.15
N THR A 74 36.04 -8.94 -5.26
CA THR A 74 36.02 -7.47 -5.25
C THR A 74 34.71 -6.97 -4.64
N ALA A 75 33.57 -7.56 -5.05
CA ALA A 75 32.26 -7.21 -4.52
C ALA A 75 32.14 -7.48 -3.01
N MET A 76 32.69 -8.61 -2.53
CA MET A 76 32.75 -8.92 -1.09
C MET A 76 33.69 -7.99 -0.33
N GLN A 77 34.83 -7.59 -0.91
CA GLN A 77 35.74 -6.61 -0.30
C GLN A 77 35.11 -5.23 -0.18
N ARG A 78 34.21 -4.86 -1.10
CA ARG A 78 33.48 -3.59 -1.08
C ARG A 78 32.60 -3.46 0.17
N LEU A 79 32.02 -4.55 0.66
CA LEU A 79 31.27 -4.56 1.92
C LEU A 79 32.12 -4.11 3.12
N ARG A 80 33.46 -4.13 3.04
CA ARG A 80 34.34 -3.68 4.14
C ARG A 80 34.56 -2.17 4.16
N ARG A 81 33.96 -1.44 3.22
CA ARG A 81 34.10 0.02 3.08
C ARG A 81 32.74 0.67 3.15
N ARG A 82 32.75 1.94 3.53
CA ARG A 82 31.59 2.82 3.40
C ARG A 82 31.57 3.36 1.98
N ALA A 83 30.44 3.26 1.31
CA ALA A 83 30.32 3.71 -0.07
C ALA A 83 28.92 4.20 -0.40
N HIS A 84 28.82 5.19 -1.27
CA HIS A 84 27.57 5.61 -1.88
C HIS A 84 27.61 5.44 -3.40
N VAL A 85 26.48 5.02 -3.95
CA VAL A 85 26.31 4.84 -5.39
C VAL A 85 26.07 6.19 -6.05
N GLU A 86 26.82 6.45 -7.11
CA GLU A 86 26.58 7.54 -8.04
C GLU A 86 26.14 6.93 -9.38
N VAL A 87 24.93 7.25 -9.83
CA VAL A 87 24.39 6.74 -11.09
C VAL A 87 25.04 7.51 -12.23
N ASP A 88 25.75 6.82 -13.12
CA ASP A 88 26.37 7.42 -14.29
C ASP A 88 25.32 7.94 -15.29
N GLU A 89 25.64 9.01 -16.02
CA GLU A 89 24.78 9.58 -17.07
C GLU A 89 24.44 8.55 -18.17
N GLU A 90 25.28 7.53 -18.38
CA GLU A 90 25.00 6.47 -19.35
C GLU A 90 23.73 5.67 -19.00
N PHE A 91 23.28 5.69 -17.74
CA PHE A 91 22.11 4.98 -17.24
C PHE A 91 20.86 5.85 -17.12
N LEU A 92 20.98 7.16 -17.38
CA LEU A 92 19.92 8.13 -17.18
C LEU A 92 19.52 8.79 -18.51
N HIS A 93 18.27 9.22 -18.58
CA HIS A 93 17.84 10.21 -19.56
C HIS A 93 17.85 11.61 -18.93
N ASP A 94 18.11 12.63 -19.74
CA ASP A 94 17.83 14.02 -19.33
C ASP A 94 16.31 14.22 -19.33
N LYS A 95 15.78 14.84 -18.28
CA LYS A 95 14.34 15.09 -18.14
C LYS A 95 13.81 16.03 -19.22
N GLY A 96 14.66 16.95 -19.69
CA GLY A 96 14.35 17.92 -20.74
C GLY A 96 14.66 17.45 -22.15
N ASP A 97 15.01 16.17 -22.34
CA ASP A 97 15.30 15.60 -23.65
C ASP A 97 14.07 15.69 -24.56
N ALA A 98 14.24 16.31 -25.73
CA ALA A 98 13.18 16.56 -26.70
C ALA A 98 12.69 15.27 -27.37
N ASP A 99 13.45 14.18 -27.25
CA ASP A 99 13.14 12.87 -27.82
C ASP A 99 12.52 11.92 -26.77
N LEU A 100 11.95 12.47 -25.69
CA LEU A 100 11.14 11.73 -24.72
C LEU A 100 9.66 12.09 -24.80
N ALA A 101 8.82 11.07 -24.97
CA ALA A 101 7.38 11.20 -24.87
C ALA A 101 6.90 10.84 -23.47
N TRP A 102 6.17 11.78 -22.85
CA TRP A 102 5.54 11.59 -21.55
C TRP A 102 4.04 11.32 -21.72
N GLY A 103 3.50 10.39 -20.94
CA GLY A 103 2.08 10.09 -20.92
C GLY A 103 1.60 9.71 -19.53
N ALA A 104 0.40 10.13 -19.17
CA ALA A 104 -0.26 9.78 -17.90
C ALA A 104 -1.74 9.48 -18.15
N THR A 105 -2.01 8.61 -19.12
CA THR A 105 -3.35 8.32 -19.66
C THR A 105 -3.92 6.98 -19.22
N GLU A 106 -3.13 6.17 -18.54
CA GLU A 106 -3.56 4.87 -18.03
C GLU A 106 -3.90 4.99 -16.55
N HIS A 107 -5.20 4.83 -16.26
CA HIS A 107 -5.75 4.96 -14.92
C HIS A 107 -6.38 3.65 -14.49
N TYR A 108 -6.26 3.35 -13.20
CA TYR A 108 -6.72 2.10 -12.61
C TYR A 108 -7.48 2.37 -11.31
N LEU A 109 -8.57 1.64 -11.11
CA LEU A 109 -9.27 1.57 -9.85
C LEU A 109 -8.75 0.36 -9.06
N ASP A 110 -8.01 0.61 -7.98
CA ASP A 110 -7.41 -0.43 -7.14
C ASP A 110 -8.21 -0.72 -5.86
N TYR A 111 -9.06 0.21 -5.48
CA TYR A 111 -9.85 0.12 -4.25
C TYR A 111 -11.13 0.93 -4.42
N CYS A 112 -12.25 0.35 -3.98
CA CYS A 112 -13.51 1.05 -3.83
C CYS A 112 -14.20 0.54 -2.55
N LEU A 113 -14.57 1.47 -1.68
CA LEU A 113 -15.35 1.22 -0.48
C LEU A 113 -16.59 2.08 -0.52
N LEU A 114 -17.74 1.46 -0.28
CA LEU A 114 -19.02 2.13 -0.09
C LEU A 114 -19.50 1.92 1.34
N VAL A 115 -19.86 3.01 2.02
CA VAL A 115 -20.41 2.99 3.38
C VAL A 115 -21.84 3.50 3.33
N SER A 116 -22.80 2.66 3.73
CA SER A 116 -24.22 3.05 3.76
C SER A 116 -24.46 4.10 4.85
N GLY A 117 -25.27 5.12 4.54
CA GLY A 117 -25.75 6.11 5.50
C GLY A 117 -27.07 5.74 6.17
N LYS A 118 -27.66 4.61 5.79
CA LYS A 118 -28.99 4.16 6.21
C LYS A 118 -28.95 2.72 6.71
N LYS A 119 -29.88 2.41 7.61
CA LYS A 119 -30.03 1.06 8.17
C LYS A 119 -30.35 0.08 7.04
N GLY A 120 -29.74 -1.11 7.07
CA GLY A 120 -29.99 -2.15 6.07
C GLY A 120 -28.81 -2.42 5.15
N LEU A 121 -29.10 -2.84 3.91
CA LEU A 121 -28.14 -3.42 2.96
C LEU A 121 -27.85 -2.50 1.76
N HIS A 122 -27.98 -1.18 1.92
CA HIS A 122 -27.90 -0.22 0.82
C HIS A 122 -26.62 -0.30 -0.04
N ALA A 123 -25.47 -0.63 0.56
CA ALA A 123 -24.18 -0.75 -0.16
C ALA A 123 -24.10 -1.89 -1.19
N ILE A 124 -25.08 -2.80 -1.24
CA ILE A 124 -25.10 -3.92 -2.19
C ILE A 124 -26.37 -3.96 -3.04
N LEU A 125 -27.12 -2.86 -3.08
CA LEU A 125 -28.32 -2.73 -3.90
C LEU A 125 -27.98 -2.01 -5.22
N PRO A 126 -28.16 -2.65 -6.40
CA PRO A 126 -27.96 -2.00 -7.68
C PRO A 126 -29.13 -1.06 -8.00
N THR A 127 -28.91 -0.17 -8.96
CA THR A 127 -29.99 0.66 -9.51
C THR A 127 -30.96 -0.17 -10.37
N SER A 128 -30.46 -1.21 -11.05
CA SER A 128 -31.26 -2.08 -11.90
C SER A 128 -31.94 -3.19 -11.10
N THR A 129 -33.27 -3.13 -10.99
CA THR A 129 -34.07 -4.15 -10.28
C THR A 129 -34.27 -5.44 -11.07
N ARG A 130 -33.76 -5.49 -12.31
CA ARG A 130 -33.98 -6.59 -13.28
C ARG A 130 -32.69 -7.25 -13.73
N ASP A 131 -31.57 -7.03 -13.05
CA ASP A 131 -30.32 -7.68 -13.41
C ASP A 131 -30.39 -9.19 -13.07
N PRO A 132 -30.43 -10.09 -14.08
CA PRO A 132 -30.50 -11.53 -13.82
C PRO A 132 -29.16 -12.08 -13.31
N SER A 133 -28.07 -11.32 -13.41
CA SER A 133 -26.74 -11.71 -12.94
C SER A 133 -26.49 -11.35 -11.48
N TYR A 134 -27.40 -10.61 -10.84
CA TYR A 134 -27.29 -10.26 -9.44
C TYR A 134 -27.36 -11.52 -8.56
N SER A 135 -26.30 -11.75 -7.79
CA SER A 135 -26.27 -12.76 -6.74
C SER A 135 -25.44 -12.25 -5.57
N PHE A 136 -26.05 -12.23 -4.38
CA PHE A 136 -25.36 -12.02 -3.12
C PHE A 136 -25.23 -13.36 -2.40
N THR A 137 -24.01 -13.71 -2.01
CA THR A 137 -23.76 -14.93 -1.24
C THR A 137 -23.58 -14.55 0.22
N LEU A 138 -24.59 -14.81 1.04
CA LEU A 138 -24.53 -14.64 2.49
C LEU A 138 -23.70 -15.79 3.11
N ASP A 139 -22.67 -15.44 3.86
CA ASP A 139 -21.70 -16.34 4.49
C ASP A 139 -21.29 -15.78 5.87
N LEU A 140 -21.69 -16.49 6.93
CA LEU A 140 -21.44 -16.11 8.33
C LEU A 140 -20.37 -16.98 9.00
N GLU A 141 -19.64 -17.81 8.25
CA GLU A 141 -18.59 -18.69 8.81
C GLU A 141 -17.38 -17.90 9.31
N HIS A 142 -17.17 -16.73 8.74
CA HIS A 142 -15.99 -15.90 8.96
C HIS A 142 -16.21 -14.85 10.08
N SER A 143 -16.91 -15.21 11.15
CA SER A 143 -17.26 -14.29 12.26
C SER A 143 -16.03 -13.66 12.96
N LYS A 144 -14.86 -14.30 12.85
CA LYS A 144 -13.59 -13.80 13.39
C LYS A 144 -12.72 -13.07 12.36
N LYS A 145 -13.18 -12.89 11.13
CA LYS A 145 -12.46 -12.16 10.09
C LYS A 145 -12.33 -10.70 10.53
N LEU A 146 -11.10 -10.20 10.57
CA LEU A 146 -10.81 -8.83 10.94
C LEU A 146 -10.98 -7.92 9.72
N TRP A 147 -11.55 -6.74 9.94
CA TRP A 147 -11.59 -5.69 8.95
C TRP A 147 -10.19 -5.12 8.79
N LYS A 148 -9.72 -4.99 7.54
CA LYS A 148 -8.36 -4.57 7.20
C LYS A 148 -8.36 -3.64 5.99
N ALA A 149 -9.14 -2.56 6.01
CA ALA A 149 -9.04 -1.52 5.00
C ALA A 149 -8.22 -0.35 5.57
N ARG A 150 -7.00 -0.16 5.05
CA ARG A 150 -6.16 1.00 5.35
C ARG A 150 -6.58 2.17 4.46
N HIS A 151 -6.64 3.38 5.02
CA HIS A 151 -7.12 4.60 4.34
C HIS A 151 -8.63 4.59 3.98
N ALA A 152 -9.45 3.84 4.73
CA ALA A 152 -10.90 3.82 4.62
C ALA A 152 -11.54 4.98 5.41
N ASP A 153 -12.39 5.77 4.79
CA ASP A 153 -13.23 6.75 5.50
C ASP A 153 -14.56 6.10 5.92
N LEU A 154 -14.56 5.49 7.11
CA LEU A 154 -15.74 4.85 7.70
C LEU A 154 -16.70 5.85 8.35
N GLY A 155 -16.18 6.97 8.87
CA GLY A 155 -16.93 7.92 9.69
C GLY A 155 -17.39 7.39 11.06
N PHE A 156 -16.91 6.21 11.49
CA PHE A 156 -17.17 5.63 12.82
C PHE A 156 -16.00 4.72 13.26
N ASP A 157 -15.86 4.49 14.57
CA ASP A 157 -14.88 3.55 15.14
C ASP A 157 -15.31 2.09 14.89
N PRO A 158 -14.54 1.28 14.12
CA PRO A 158 -14.89 -0.10 13.79
C PRO A 158 -14.62 -1.12 14.90
N ALA A 159 -14.02 -0.73 16.03
CA ALA A 159 -13.67 -1.66 17.12
C ALA A 159 -14.90 -2.43 17.64
N GLY A 160 -14.84 -3.77 17.59
CA GLY A 160 -15.91 -4.65 18.10
C GLY A 160 -17.25 -4.56 17.35
N ARG A 161 -17.31 -3.92 16.18
CA ARG A 161 -18.56 -3.55 15.49
C ARG A 161 -18.71 -4.14 14.09
N MET A 162 -17.70 -4.84 13.57
CA MET A 162 -17.67 -5.34 12.19
C MET A 162 -17.98 -6.84 12.13
N LEU A 163 -18.84 -7.22 11.18
CA LEU A 163 -19.16 -8.60 10.85
C LEU A 163 -19.07 -8.80 9.34
N PHE A 164 -18.22 -9.71 8.87
CA PHE A 164 -18.25 -10.15 7.48
C PHE A 164 -19.52 -10.96 7.24
N ILE A 165 -20.31 -10.58 6.24
CA ILE A 165 -21.58 -11.24 5.94
C ILE A 165 -21.63 -11.93 4.58
N GLY A 166 -20.60 -11.77 3.74
CA GLY A 166 -20.58 -12.47 2.45
C GLY A 166 -19.91 -11.70 1.32
N THR A 167 -20.27 -12.06 0.09
CA THR A 167 -19.68 -11.46 -1.12
C THR A 167 -20.73 -11.11 -2.17
N TYR A 168 -20.53 -9.99 -2.87
CA TYR A 168 -21.35 -9.51 -3.98
C TYR A 168 -20.45 -9.03 -5.13
N HIS A 169 -20.54 -9.60 -6.35
CA HIS A 169 -19.69 -9.23 -7.50
C HIS A 169 -18.19 -9.01 -7.19
N GLN A 170 -17.56 -9.95 -6.47
CA GLN A 170 -16.15 -9.88 -6.00
C GLN A 170 -15.86 -8.84 -4.91
N GLU A 171 -16.88 -8.13 -4.43
CA GLU A 171 -16.83 -7.25 -3.28
C GLU A 171 -17.07 -8.06 -2.00
N ASP A 172 -16.26 -7.80 -0.98
CA ASP A 172 -16.49 -8.29 0.36
C ASP A 172 -17.53 -7.41 1.04
N VAL A 173 -18.56 -8.03 1.61
CA VAL A 173 -19.69 -7.33 2.23
C VAL A 173 -19.61 -7.47 3.74
N TRP A 174 -19.72 -6.34 4.42
CA TRP A 174 -19.66 -6.27 5.87
C TRP A 174 -20.91 -5.61 6.41
N LEU A 175 -21.37 -6.11 7.55
CA LEU A 175 -22.36 -5.46 8.39
C LEU A 175 -21.62 -4.77 9.54
N ALA A 176 -21.91 -3.48 9.74
CA ALA A 176 -21.41 -2.72 10.86
C ALA A 176 -22.54 -2.23 11.76
N MET A 177 -22.30 -2.26 13.07
CA MET A 177 -23.17 -1.67 14.07
C MET A 177 -22.63 -0.29 14.42
N VAL A 178 -23.25 0.76 13.88
CA VAL A 178 -22.80 2.15 14.03
C VAL A 178 -23.67 2.91 15.03
N PRO A 179 -23.15 3.93 15.73
CA PRO A 179 -23.94 4.76 16.62
C PRO A 179 -25.18 5.33 15.91
N ARG A 180 -26.32 5.44 16.60
CA ARG A 180 -27.57 5.97 16.01
C ARG A 180 -27.42 7.37 15.39
N SER A 181 -26.53 8.20 15.93
CA SER A 181 -26.19 9.53 15.38
C SER A 181 -25.60 9.45 13.97
N PHE A 182 -24.98 8.33 13.58
CA PHE A 182 -24.38 8.14 12.27
C PHE A 182 -25.41 8.16 11.12
N THR A 183 -26.65 7.74 11.36
CA THR A 183 -27.68 7.69 10.32
C THR A 183 -28.57 8.94 10.27
N GLN A 184 -28.31 9.94 11.11
CA GLN A 184 -29.09 11.18 11.14
C GLN A 184 -28.53 12.16 10.10
N GLU A 185 -29.29 12.43 9.04
CA GLU A 185 -28.88 13.32 7.93
C GLU A 185 -28.77 14.81 8.37
N ASP A 186 -29.42 15.22 9.46
CA ASP A 186 -29.68 16.64 9.79
C ASP A 186 -29.15 17.16 11.16
N VAL A 187 -28.44 16.34 11.97
CA VAL A 187 -28.34 16.63 13.44
C VAL A 187 -26.99 17.09 13.96
N LEU A 188 -25.89 16.97 13.20
CA LEU A 188 -24.60 17.46 13.70
C LEU A 188 -24.28 18.82 13.08
N ASP A 189 -24.19 19.86 13.90
CA ASP A 189 -23.48 21.09 13.53
C ASP A 189 -22.12 20.69 12.96
N ASP A 190 -21.68 21.36 11.89
CA ASP A 190 -20.46 21.01 11.13
C ASP A 190 -19.26 20.77 12.08
N GLU A 191 -19.16 21.50 13.20
CA GLU A 191 -18.11 21.37 14.23
C GLU A 191 -18.16 20.05 15.03
N GLU A 192 -19.34 19.58 15.44
CA GLU A 192 -19.50 18.32 16.19
C GLU A 192 -19.19 17.12 15.29
N ARG A 193 -19.57 17.22 14.01
CA ARG A 193 -19.27 16.21 12.98
C ARG A 193 -17.76 16.08 12.72
N ILE A 194 -17.04 17.21 12.65
CA ILE A 194 -15.59 17.25 12.43
C ILE A 194 -14.85 16.59 13.59
N HIS A 195 -15.24 16.91 14.83
CA HIS A 195 -14.58 16.39 16.02
C HIS A 195 -14.72 14.86 16.16
N ASP A 196 -15.87 14.31 15.75
CA ASP A 196 -16.11 12.87 15.67
C ASP A 196 -15.39 12.21 14.49
N GLU A 197 -15.36 12.84 13.31
CA GLU A 197 -14.62 12.33 12.14
C GLU A 197 -13.11 12.21 12.42
N GLU A 198 -12.48 13.23 13.00
CA GLU A 198 -11.05 13.20 13.34
C GLU A 198 -10.73 12.17 14.43
N ALA A 199 -11.58 12.08 15.46
CA ALA A 199 -11.43 11.09 16.52
C ALA A 199 -11.62 9.65 16.02
N ASN A 200 -12.49 9.43 15.03
CA ASN A 200 -12.75 8.11 14.43
C ASN A 200 -11.66 7.71 13.42
N MET A 201 -11.13 8.66 12.63
CA MET A 201 -10.01 8.41 11.72
C MET A 201 -8.73 7.98 12.46
N ALA A 202 -8.48 8.53 13.65
CA ALA A 202 -7.37 8.13 14.51
C ALA A 202 -7.49 6.68 15.06
N ARG A 203 -8.67 6.06 15.01
CA ARG A 203 -8.96 4.73 15.59
C ARG A 203 -9.08 3.60 14.57
N LEU A 204 -8.88 3.86 13.28
CA LEU A 204 -8.89 2.85 12.22
C LEU A 204 -7.84 1.73 12.39
N GLU A 205 -6.88 1.88 13.32
CA GLU A 205 -5.91 0.86 13.73
C GLU A 205 -6.38 -0.03 14.89
N ALA A 206 -7.69 -0.10 15.16
CA ALA A 206 -8.23 -0.92 16.24
C ALA A 206 -7.85 -2.41 16.07
N PRO A 207 -7.13 -3.03 17.03
CA PRO A 207 -6.59 -4.39 16.87
C PRO A 207 -7.65 -5.50 16.88
N ARG A 208 -8.91 -5.18 17.21
CA ARG A 208 -10.05 -6.11 17.22
C ARG A 208 -11.32 -5.43 16.70
N THR A 209 -11.46 -5.37 15.38
CA THR A 209 -12.68 -4.86 14.73
C THR A 209 -13.85 -5.84 14.77
N ALA A 210 -13.57 -7.15 14.86
CA ALA A 210 -14.59 -8.19 14.85
C ALA A 210 -15.45 -8.11 16.12
N MET A 211 -16.75 -8.35 15.95
CA MET A 211 -17.72 -8.45 17.05
C MET A 211 -17.33 -9.54 18.07
N THR A 212 -17.76 -9.36 19.32
CA THR A 212 -17.68 -10.42 20.33
C THR A 212 -18.59 -11.60 19.94
N GLU A 213 -18.40 -12.77 20.56
CA GLU A 213 -19.27 -13.92 20.28
C GLU A 213 -20.74 -13.62 20.61
N GLY A 214 -20.99 -12.91 21.71
CA GLY A 214 -22.35 -12.51 22.11
C GLY A 214 -23.00 -11.61 21.07
N HIS A 215 -22.33 -10.52 20.69
CA HIS A 215 -22.83 -9.59 19.65
C HIS A 215 -23.02 -10.30 18.30
N PHE A 216 -22.12 -11.21 17.92
CA PHE A 216 -22.30 -12.03 16.71
C PHE A 216 -23.60 -12.85 16.78
N CYS A 217 -23.87 -13.52 17.91
CA CYS A 217 -25.09 -14.31 18.09
C CYS A 217 -26.35 -13.43 18.02
N MET A 218 -26.32 -12.22 18.59
CA MET A 218 -27.41 -11.25 18.44
C MET A 218 -27.68 -10.92 16.96
N MET A 219 -26.62 -10.68 16.18
CA MET A 219 -26.76 -10.40 14.76
C MET A 219 -27.28 -11.60 13.95
N VAL A 220 -26.87 -12.82 14.30
CA VAL A 220 -27.41 -14.06 13.70
C VAL A 220 -28.91 -14.19 14.00
N SER A 221 -29.34 -13.93 15.24
CA SER A 221 -30.76 -13.98 15.62
C SER A 221 -31.59 -12.94 14.88
N LEU A 222 -31.09 -11.71 14.74
CA LEU A 222 -31.73 -10.65 13.94
C LEU A 222 -31.92 -11.11 12.48
N LEU A 223 -30.84 -11.53 11.83
CA LEU A 223 -30.87 -11.95 10.43
C LEU A 223 -31.76 -13.17 10.22
N ALA A 224 -31.71 -14.17 11.12
CA ALA A 224 -32.56 -15.35 11.05
C ALA A 224 -34.05 -15.02 11.21
N THR A 225 -34.38 -14.12 12.15
CA THR A 225 -35.75 -13.64 12.37
C THR A 225 -36.29 -12.94 11.13
N MET A 226 -35.52 -12.01 10.56
CA MET A 226 -35.93 -11.27 9.36
C MET A 226 -36.02 -12.19 8.13
N LEU A 227 -35.06 -13.08 7.92
CA LEU A 227 -35.10 -14.04 6.81
C LEU A 227 -36.29 -15.00 6.93
N SER A 228 -36.63 -15.44 8.14
CA SER A 228 -37.81 -16.26 8.39
C SER A 228 -39.11 -15.53 8.02
N GLN A 229 -39.22 -14.23 8.36
CA GLN A 229 -40.37 -13.39 7.96
C GLN A 229 -40.48 -13.21 6.44
N THR A 230 -39.36 -13.23 5.70
CA THR A 230 -39.40 -13.17 4.22
C THR A 230 -39.81 -14.49 3.55
N GLY A 231 -39.83 -15.61 4.30
CA GLY A 231 -40.03 -16.96 3.77
C GLY A 231 -38.85 -17.47 2.94
N TYR A 232 -37.63 -16.98 3.18
CA TYR A 232 -36.46 -17.41 2.41
C TYR A 232 -36.01 -18.83 2.82
N ARG A 233 -36.05 -19.77 1.86
CA ARG A 233 -35.50 -21.14 1.95
C ARG A 233 -35.77 -21.87 3.27
N ASP A 234 -36.95 -21.68 3.85
CA ASP A 234 -37.34 -22.27 5.15
C ASP A 234 -36.35 -22.00 6.29
N ILE A 235 -35.71 -20.81 6.28
CA ILE A 235 -34.94 -20.34 7.42
C ILE A 235 -35.89 -20.17 8.60
N TYR A 236 -35.52 -20.76 9.74
CA TYR A 236 -36.28 -20.69 10.97
C TYR A 236 -35.42 -20.21 12.12
N ILE A 237 -36.10 -19.65 13.12
CA ILE A 237 -35.57 -19.39 14.43
C ILE A 237 -36.61 -19.86 15.46
N ARG A 238 -36.21 -20.78 16.34
CA ARG A 238 -37.11 -21.39 17.33
C ARG A 238 -37.38 -20.47 18.52
N ASP A 239 -36.34 -19.74 18.91
CA ASP A 239 -36.31 -18.81 20.02
C ASP A 239 -35.61 -17.54 19.52
N GLN A 240 -36.31 -16.40 19.53
CA GLN A 240 -35.80 -15.13 19.00
C GLN A 240 -34.80 -14.46 19.96
N THR A 241 -34.87 -14.82 21.24
CA THR A 241 -34.07 -14.26 22.35
C THR A 241 -33.46 -15.38 23.21
N PRO A 242 -32.66 -16.31 22.63
CA PRO A 242 -32.05 -17.41 23.37
C PRO A 242 -31.29 -16.93 24.61
N GLU A 243 -31.52 -17.57 25.75
CA GLU A 243 -30.89 -17.19 27.04
C GLU A 243 -29.35 -17.17 26.97
N GLU A 244 -28.76 -18.16 26.29
CA GLU A 244 -27.30 -18.29 26.10
C GLU A 244 -26.86 -17.83 24.70
N LEU A 245 -26.12 -16.72 24.63
CA LEU A 245 -25.54 -16.16 23.39
C LEU A 245 -24.20 -16.81 23.03
N THR A 246 -24.24 -18.08 22.65
CA THR A 246 -23.05 -18.82 22.17
C THR A 246 -23.29 -19.40 20.78
N ILE A 247 -22.24 -19.56 19.98
CA ILE A 247 -22.33 -20.14 18.63
C ILE A 247 -22.94 -21.55 18.68
N THR A 248 -22.58 -22.32 19.71
CA THR A 248 -23.10 -23.68 19.94
C THR A 248 -24.62 -23.67 20.15
N ASN A 249 -25.13 -22.73 20.94
CA ASN A 249 -26.56 -22.60 21.14
C ASN A 249 -27.27 -22.10 19.88
N MET A 250 -26.67 -21.12 19.18
CA MET A 250 -27.22 -20.56 17.94
C MET A 250 -27.43 -21.61 16.84
N LYS A 251 -26.51 -22.58 16.70
CA LYS A 251 -26.65 -23.73 15.79
C LYS A 251 -27.85 -24.64 16.09
N ARG A 252 -28.43 -24.56 17.30
CA ARG A 252 -29.62 -25.33 17.71
C ARG A 252 -30.92 -24.56 17.51
N VAL A 253 -30.88 -23.23 17.66
CA VAL A 253 -32.07 -22.37 17.56
C VAL A 253 -32.37 -21.92 16.13
N THR A 254 -31.38 -21.83 15.25
CA THR A 254 -31.59 -21.49 13.83
C THR A 254 -30.78 -22.40 12.89
N ASN A 255 -31.29 -22.59 11.67
CA ASN A 255 -30.56 -23.22 10.57
C ASN A 255 -29.76 -22.24 9.70
N LEU A 256 -29.73 -20.94 10.04
CA LEU A 256 -28.93 -19.95 9.33
C LEU A 256 -27.42 -20.20 9.50
N ILE A 257 -27.00 -20.72 10.65
CA ILE A 257 -25.64 -21.20 10.90
C ILE A 257 -25.70 -22.70 11.24
N GLY A 258 -25.15 -23.56 10.38
CA GLY A 258 -25.32 -25.02 10.47
C GLY A 258 -24.06 -25.83 10.83
N GLU A 259 -24.20 -27.15 10.92
CA GLU A 259 -23.07 -28.10 10.99
C GLU A 259 -22.37 -28.28 9.63
N PHE A 260 -23.08 -28.02 8.54
CA PHE A 260 -22.53 -27.97 7.19
C PHE A 260 -22.33 -26.50 6.82
N ASN A 261 -21.26 -26.21 6.07
CA ASN A 261 -20.95 -24.88 5.57
C ASN A 261 -22.05 -24.37 4.64
N VAL A 262 -23.08 -23.69 5.19
CA VAL A 262 -24.25 -23.24 4.43
C VAL A 262 -24.00 -21.83 3.91
N LYS A 263 -23.74 -21.73 2.61
CA LYS A 263 -23.75 -20.45 1.89
C LYS A 263 -25.13 -20.22 1.30
N HIS A 264 -25.68 -19.02 1.52
CA HIS A 264 -27.01 -18.67 1.05
C HIS A 264 -26.93 -17.70 -0.13
N GLU A 265 -27.14 -18.21 -1.33
CA GLU A 265 -27.24 -17.38 -2.53
C GLU A 265 -28.62 -16.71 -2.60
N MET A 266 -28.62 -15.38 -2.69
CA MET A 266 -29.79 -14.52 -2.66
C MET A 266 -29.88 -13.70 -3.95
N THR A 267 -31.07 -13.68 -4.54
CA THR A 267 -31.41 -12.83 -5.69
C THR A 267 -31.69 -11.39 -5.23
N TYR A 268 -31.71 -10.45 -6.19
CA TYR A 268 -32.00 -9.03 -5.91
C TYR A 268 -33.27 -8.83 -5.09
N ILE A 269 -34.36 -9.52 -5.46
CA ILE A 269 -35.66 -9.39 -4.78
C ILE A 269 -35.56 -9.85 -3.32
N GLN A 270 -34.77 -10.89 -3.05
CA GLN A 270 -34.59 -11.41 -1.69
C GLN A 270 -33.74 -10.47 -0.84
N VAL A 271 -32.65 -9.93 -1.39
CA VAL A 271 -31.83 -8.92 -0.70
C VAL A 271 -32.62 -7.64 -0.45
N LYS A 272 -33.42 -7.18 -1.42
CA LYS A 272 -34.25 -5.99 -1.27
C LYS A 272 -35.31 -6.16 -0.16
N LYS A 273 -35.97 -7.31 -0.08
CA LYS A 273 -36.89 -7.61 1.03
C LYS A 273 -36.20 -7.60 2.39
N LEU A 274 -35.01 -8.20 2.47
CA LEU A 274 -34.22 -8.19 3.71
C LEU A 274 -33.78 -6.77 4.09
N ASN A 275 -33.35 -5.96 3.11
CA ASN A 275 -33.05 -4.55 3.32
C ASN A 275 -34.26 -3.81 3.91
N ASP A 276 -35.43 -3.95 3.29
CA ASP A 276 -36.64 -3.22 3.71
C ASP A 276 -37.07 -3.62 5.13
N LEU A 277 -36.90 -4.89 5.51
CA LEU A 277 -37.12 -5.36 6.88
C LEU A 277 -36.08 -4.84 7.86
N LEU A 278 -34.80 -4.76 7.49
CA LEU A 278 -33.77 -4.15 8.33
C LEU A 278 -34.03 -2.65 8.54
N GLU A 279 -34.46 -1.96 7.50
CA GLU A 279 -34.71 -0.52 7.54
C GLU A 279 -35.91 -0.17 8.43
N THR A 280 -37.02 -0.93 8.31
CA THR A 280 -38.29 -0.62 8.99
C THR A 280 -38.56 -1.45 10.24
N GLY A 281 -38.03 -2.67 10.31
CA GLY A 281 -38.33 -3.64 11.37
C GLY A 281 -37.26 -3.72 12.46
N TYR A 282 -36.09 -3.11 12.28
CA TYR A 282 -35.00 -3.19 13.26
C TYR A 282 -35.40 -2.61 14.62
N ASP A 283 -35.98 -1.41 14.66
CA ASP A 283 -36.33 -0.78 15.94
C ASP A 283 -37.38 -1.60 16.70
N GLY A 284 -38.37 -2.17 16.00
CA GLY A 284 -39.35 -3.08 16.61
C GLY A 284 -38.73 -4.39 17.12
N TYR A 285 -37.72 -4.93 16.43
CA TYR A 285 -36.97 -6.08 16.93
C TYR A 285 -36.20 -5.74 18.21
N VAL A 286 -35.53 -4.58 18.26
CA VAL A 286 -34.79 -4.14 19.46
C VAL A 286 -35.73 -3.94 20.66
N GLU A 287 -36.92 -3.38 20.44
CA GLU A 287 -37.93 -3.25 21.49
C GLU A 287 -38.39 -4.61 22.03
N ALA A 288 -38.69 -5.57 21.14
CA ALA A 288 -39.07 -6.93 21.54
C ALA A 288 -37.96 -7.65 22.32
N VAL A 289 -36.71 -7.56 21.85
CA VAL A 289 -35.55 -8.13 22.54
C VAL A 289 -35.35 -7.51 23.92
N ARG A 290 -35.59 -6.21 24.08
CA ARG A 290 -35.46 -5.53 25.38
C ARG A 290 -36.51 -6.01 26.39
N GLU A 291 -37.72 -6.30 25.92
CA GLU A 291 -38.84 -6.76 26.75
C GLU A 291 -38.76 -8.26 27.10
N GLU A 292 -38.34 -9.09 26.13
CA GLU A 292 -38.38 -10.55 26.24
C GLU A 292 -37.00 -11.20 26.46
N GLY A 293 -35.91 -10.45 26.29
CA GLY A 293 -34.53 -10.95 26.40
C GLY A 293 -34.03 -11.04 27.84
N GLY A 294 -33.35 -12.15 28.15
CA GLY A 294 -32.66 -12.36 29.43
C GLY A 294 -31.44 -11.45 29.62
N GLU A 295 -30.72 -11.60 30.75
CA GLU A 295 -29.57 -10.76 31.13
C GLU A 295 -28.50 -10.61 30.03
N SER A 296 -28.25 -11.68 29.26
CA SER A 296 -27.32 -11.70 28.12
C SER A 296 -27.65 -10.71 27.00
N TRP A 297 -28.90 -10.23 26.91
CA TRP A 297 -29.40 -9.32 25.87
C TRP A 297 -29.52 -7.86 26.34
N GLN A 298 -29.22 -7.59 27.61
CA GLN A 298 -29.39 -6.27 28.22
C GLN A 298 -28.15 -5.38 28.08
N ASP A 299 -27.15 -5.79 27.28
CA ASP A 299 -26.10 -4.85 26.88
C ASP A 299 -26.69 -3.77 25.95
N SER A 300 -26.09 -2.57 25.96
CA SER A 300 -26.62 -1.46 25.17
C SER A 300 -26.25 -1.55 23.69
N PHE A 301 -25.72 -2.69 23.21
CA PHE A 301 -25.17 -2.80 21.86
C PHE A 301 -26.24 -2.60 20.79
N LEU A 302 -27.40 -3.25 20.91
CA LEU A 302 -28.50 -3.10 19.96
C LEU A 302 -29.30 -1.80 20.14
N THR A 303 -29.32 -1.25 21.37
CA THR A 303 -30.06 -0.01 21.65
C THR A 303 -29.28 1.23 21.21
N ASP A 304 -27.96 1.25 21.36
CA ASP A 304 -27.12 2.41 21.02
C ASP A 304 -26.73 2.45 19.53
N ASN A 305 -26.81 1.32 18.83
CA ASN A 305 -26.31 1.18 17.46
C ASN A 305 -27.42 0.78 16.47
N VAL A 306 -27.11 0.91 15.19
CA VAL A 306 -27.95 0.48 14.06
C VAL A 306 -27.13 -0.27 13.02
N PRO A 307 -27.71 -1.28 12.34
CA PRO A 307 -26.99 -2.08 11.35
C PRO A 307 -26.94 -1.36 10.00
N ILE A 308 -25.75 -1.13 9.48
CA ILE A 308 -25.51 -0.66 8.11
C ILE A 308 -24.64 -1.66 7.35
N THR A 309 -24.62 -1.58 6.02
CA THR A 309 -23.64 -2.33 5.22
C THR A 309 -22.52 -1.48 4.66
N LEU A 310 -21.39 -2.15 4.52
CA LEU A 310 -20.24 -1.70 3.75
C LEU A 310 -19.97 -2.70 2.64
N SER A 311 -19.61 -2.20 1.47
CA SER A 311 -19.07 -3.03 0.39
C SER A 311 -17.65 -2.60 0.09
N VAL A 312 -16.72 -3.54 0.07
CA VAL A 312 -15.31 -3.27 -0.25
C VAL A 312 -14.84 -4.12 -1.42
N ARG A 313 -14.34 -3.45 -2.44
CA ARG A 313 -13.74 -4.06 -3.62
C ARG A 313 -12.26 -3.71 -3.69
N TYR A 314 -11.43 -4.74 -3.80
CA TYR A 314 -10.03 -4.57 -4.17
C TYR A 314 -9.90 -4.82 -5.67
N GLY A 315 -9.57 -3.76 -6.39
CA GLY A 315 -9.37 -3.76 -7.83
C GLY A 315 -8.02 -4.37 -8.18
N GLN A 316 -8.03 -5.45 -8.96
CA GLN A 316 -6.83 -6.05 -9.53
C GLN A 316 -6.32 -5.23 -10.74
N ASN A 317 -5.98 -3.95 -10.54
CA ASN A 317 -5.65 -3.03 -11.62
C ASN A 317 -6.78 -2.93 -12.67
N GLN A 318 -8.02 -2.67 -12.24
CA GLN A 318 -9.11 -2.48 -13.21
C GLN A 318 -8.89 -1.15 -13.94
N ASN A 319 -8.65 -1.21 -15.25
CA ASN A 319 -8.48 -0.03 -16.07
C ASN A 319 -9.80 0.78 -16.12
N VAL A 320 -9.70 2.09 -15.94
CA VAL A 320 -10.82 3.04 -15.91
C VAL A 320 -10.46 4.31 -16.69
N CYS A 321 -11.47 5.07 -17.09
CA CYS A 321 -11.33 6.32 -17.83
C CYS A 321 -10.60 6.14 -19.18
N GLN A 322 -10.86 5.03 -19.89
CA GLN A 322 -10.24 4.81 -21.20
C GLN A 322 -10.72 5.84 -22.23
N ARG A 323 -9.86 6.15 -23.20
CA ARG A 323 -10.22 7.08 -24.28
C ARG A 323 -11.38 6.50 -25.09
N GLY A 324 -12.48 7.25 -25.17
CA GLY A 324 -13.69 6.84 -25.89
C GLY A 324 -14.68 5.97 -25.11
N SER A 325 -14.35 5.52 -23.90
CA SER A 325 -15.24 4.69 -23.07
C SER A 325 -16.14 5.48 -22.12
N LYS A 326 -16.04 6.82 -22.11
CA LYS A 326 -16.67 7.68 -21.09
C LYS A 326 -18.16 7.37 -20.88
N GLU A 327 -18.95 7.27 -21.95
CA GLU A 327 -20.40 7.01 -21.85
C GLU A 327 -20.71 5.59 -21.36
N GLU A 328 -19.92 4.60 -21.80
CA GLU A 328 -20.07 3.20 -21.40
C GLU A 328 -19.73 3.01 -19.93
N GLU A 329 -18.63 3.60 -19.47
CA GLU A 329 -18.23 3.58 -18.07
C GLU A 329 -19.23 4.33 -17.19
N ALA A 330 -19.67 5.53 -17.59
CA ALA A 330 -20.70 6.28 -16.87
C ALA A 330 -21.99 5.46 -16.69
N THR A 331 -22.40 4.75 -17.75
CA THR A 331 -23.54 3.83 -17.73
C THR A 331 -23.30 2.62 -16.84
N HIS A 332 -22.08 2.07 -16.84
CA HIS A 332 -21.69 0.98 -15.96
C HIS A 332 -21.78 1.42 -14.49
N TRP A 333 -21.11 2.51 -14.11
CA TRP A 333 -21.14 3.07 -12.76
C TRP A 333 -22.56 3.34 -12.26
N GLN A 334 -23.45 3.82 -13.12
CA GLN A 334 -24.86 4.03 -12.80
C GLN A 334 -25.61 2.75 -12.42
N ARG A 335 -25.24 1.60 -13.00
CA ARG A 335 -25.96 0.33 -12.85
C ARG A 335 -25.53 -0.46 -11.62
N ILE A 336 -24.23 -0.43 -11.29
CA ILE A 336 -23.63 -1.34 -10.29
C ILE A 336 -24.23 -1.13 -8.91
N HIS A 337 -24.34 0.12 -8.46
CA HIS A 337 -24.76 0.48 -7.10
C HIS A 337 -25.81 1.59 -7.12
N SER A 338 -26.70 1.57 -6.13
CA SER A 338 -27.61 2.67 -5.82
C SER A 338 -26.95 3.60 -4.81
N TYR A 339 -26.59 4.80 -5.25
CA TYR A 339 -25.82 5.75 -4.44
C TYR A 339 -26.68 6.57 -3.47
N GLY A 340 -28.01 6.55 -3.60
CA GLY A 340 -28.91 7.37 -2.78
C GLY A 340 -28.93 6.99 -1.29
N GLY A 341 -28.46 5.79 -0.93
CA GLY A 341 -28.30 5.34 0.46
C GLY A 341 -26.85 5.32 0.95
N ILE A 342 -25.90 5.79 0.13
CA ILE A 342 -24.47 5.78 0.44
C ILE A 342 -24.10 7.11 1.08
N ARG A 343 -23.42 7.07 2.22
CA ARG A 343 -22.92 8.27 2.92
C ARG A 343 -21.53 8.65 2.43
N THR A 344 -20.59 7.72 2.51
CA THR A 344 -19.21 7.93 2.04
C THR A 344 -18.80 6.87 1.04
N MET A 345 -17.92 7.27 0.13
CA MET A 345 -17.26 6.42 -0.83
C MET A 345 -15.76 6.71 -0.79
N SER A 346 -14.93 5.70 -0.53
CA SER A 346 -13.47 5.82 -0.65
C SER A 346 -12.98 5.09 -1.88
N ILE A 347 -12.08 5.69 -2.65
CA ILE A 347 -11.51 5.11 -3.86
C ILE A 347 -10.00 5.29 -3.93
N ALA A 348 -9.29 4.32 -4.49
CA ALA A 348 -7.90 4.49 -4.90
C ALA A 348 -7.80 4.51 -6.42
N LEU A 349 -7.35 5.64 -6.96
CA LEU A 349 -7.08 5.84 -8.37
C LEU A 349 -5.58 5.84 -8.59
N ALA A 350 -5.09 4.83 -9.30
CA ALA A 350 -3.69 4.77 -9.71
C ALA A 350 -3.52 5.25 -11.14
N THR A 351 -2.47 6.02 -11.39
CA THR A 351 -2.08 6.50 -12.71
C THR A 351 -0.68 6.03 -13.04
N HIS A 352 -0.50 5.48 -14.24
CA HIS A 352 0.81 5.12 -14.76
C HIS A 352 1.35 6.30 -15.56
N ILE A 353 2.39 6.91 -15.02
CA ILE A 353 3.19 7.89 -15.72
C ILE A 353 4.25 7.10 -16.52
N LYS A 354 4.20 7.25 -17.83
CA LYS A 354 5.09 6.63 -18.80
C LYS A 354 6.00 7.69 -19.40
N CYS A 355 7.24 7.30 -19.60
CA CYS A 355 8.23 8.04 -20.37
C CYS A 355 8.85 7.05 -21.36
N VAL A 356 8.94 7.43 -22.62
CA VAL A 356 9.38 6.54 -23.70
C VAL A 356 10.26 7.32 -24.69
N PRO A 357 11.43 6.80 -25.09
CA PRO A 357 12.22 7.36 -26.18
C PRO A 357 11.44 7.34 -27.49
N VAL A 358 11.50 8.43 -28.22
CA VAL A 358 10.79 8.63 -29.48
C VAL A 358 11.72 8.34 -30.64
N GLU A 359 11.25 7.57 -31.63
CA GLU A 359 12.01 7.34 -32.86
C GLU A 359 11.97 8.57 -33.75
N HIS A 360 10.78 9.14 -33.93
CA HIS A 360 10.57 10.46 -34.54
C HIS A 360 9.20 11.03 -34.14
N TRP A 361 9.03 12.34 -34.32
CA TRP A 361 7.79 13.05 -34.06
C TRP A 361 7.05 13.31 -35.37
N GLU A 362 5.76 13.02 -35.41
CA GLU A 362 4.86 13.40 -36.51
C GLU A 362 4.06 14.64 -36.13
N GLU A 363 3.96 15.62 -37.03
CA GLU A 363 3.20 16.84 -36.79
C GLU A 363 1.70 16.57 -36.92
N ILE A 364 0.91 17.04 -35.95
CA ILE A 364 -0.55 16.98 -36.00
C ILE A 364 -1.03 18.20 -36.79
N SER A 365 -1.90 17.97 -37.79
CA SER A 365 -2.39 19.07 -38.62
C SER A 365 -3.19 20.10 -37.80
N VAL A 366 -3.07 21.38 -38.15
CA VAL A 366 -3.80 22.46 -37.48
C VAL A 366 -5.32 22.26 -37.59
N ASP A 367 -5.79 21.73 -38.73
CA ASP A 367 -7.20 21.39 -38.95
C ASP A 367 -7.69 20.33 -37.95
N ASP A 368 -6.89 19.29 -37.69
CA ASP A 368 -7.24 18.24 -36.73
C ASP A 368 -7.27 18.77 -35.30
N ILE A 369 -6.30 19.61 -34.92
CA ILE A 369 -6.26 20.25 -33.60
C ILE A 369 -7.49 21.15 -33.40
N THR A 370 -7.76 22.03 -34.36
CA THR A 370 -8.86 23.00 -34.30
C THR A 370 -10.23 22.30 -34.32
N ARG A 371 -10.36 21.19 -35.05
CA ARG A 371 -11.58 20.37 -35.04
C ARG A 371 -11.89 19.77 -33.65
N VAL A 372 -10.86 19.42 -32.89
CA VAL A 372 -11.02 18.77 -31.57
C VAL A 372 -11.14 19.79 -30.43
N HIS A 373 -10.35 20.86 -30.45
CA HIS A 373 -10.23 21.81 -29.35
C HIS A 373 -10.91 23.17 -29.60
N GLY A 374 -11.40 23.40 -30.82
CA GLY A 374 -11.90 24.70 -31.25
C GLY A 374 -10.77 25.70 -31.50
N GLU A 375 -11.13 26.96 -31.70
CA GLU A 375 -10.15 28.02 -32.02
C GLU A 375 -9.64 28.79 -30.79
N GLN A 376 -10.10 28.44 -29.59
CA GLN A 376 -9.70 29.08 -28.34
C GLN A 376 -8.45 28.38 -27.77
N ILE A 377 -7.32 28.62 -28.43
CA ILE A 377 -6.03 28.03 -28.09
C ILE A 377 -5.12 29.13 -27.56
N TYR A 378 -4.36 28.80 -26.50
CA TYR A 378 -3.58 29.76 -25.74
C TYR A 378 -2.12 29.35 -25.60
N ASP A 379 -1.22 30.31 -25.35
CA ASP A 379 0.22 30.08 -25.12
C ASP A 379 0.60 29.74 -23.68
N SER A 380 -0.30 29.97 -22.71
CA SER A 380 -0.11 29.66 -21.30
C SER A 380 -1.33 28.95 -20.70
N ALA A 381 -1.08 28.08 -19.72
CA ALA A 381 -2.13 27.41 -18.94
C ALA A 381 -2.77 28.35 -17.90
N LEU A 382 -2.06 29.42 -17.50
CA LEU A 382 -2.53 30.38 -16.51
C LEU A 382 -3.47 31.39 -17.16
N ARG A 383 -4.70 31.50 -16.64
CA ARG A 383 -5.72 32.40 -17.20
C ARG A 383 -5.32 33.87 -17.20
N THR A 384 -4.51 34.29 -16.23
CA THR A 384 -4.08 35.68 -16.02
C THR A 384 -2.99 36.14 -16.99
N GLU A 385 -2.23 35.21 -17.56
CA GLU A 385 -1.03 35.50 -18.35
C GLU A 385 -1.14 35.03 -19.81
N ARG A 386 -2.22 34.34 -20.16
CA ARG A 386 -2.36 33.68 -21.46
C ARG A 386 -2.86 34.62 -22.56
N GLU A 387 -2.27 34.50 -23.74
CA GLU A 387 -2.72 35.13 -24.97
C GLU A 387 -3.24 34.07 -25.95
N ARG A 388 -4.23 34.46 -26.78
CA ARG A 388 -4.75 33.57 -27.82
C ARG A 388 -3.71 33.45 -28.93
N VAL A 389 -3.44 32.22 -29.36
CA VAL A 389 -2.49 31.92 -30.43
C VAL A 389 -3.17 31.44 -31.69
N ASP A 390 -2.62 31.85 -32.84
CA ASP A 390 -2.93 31.29 -34.15
C ASP A 390 -1.89 30.21 -34.48
N LEU A 391 -2.34 28.95 -34.59
CA LEU A 391 -1.44 27.81 -34.80
C LEU A 391 -0.76 27.80 -36.17
N GLU A 392 -1.31 28.49 -37.18
CA GLU A 392 -0.67 28.58 -38.50
C GLU A 392 0.62 29.41 -38.45
N THR A 393 0.67 30.40 -37.55
CA THR A 393 1.78 31.35 -37.43
C THR A 393 2.62 31.12 -36.18
N TYR A 394 2.08 30.46 -35.15
CA TYR A 394 2.77 30.19 -33.90
C TYR A 394 3.82 29.08 -34.05
N PRO A 395 5.10 29.32 -33.68
CA PRO A 395 6.18 28.34 -33.87
C PRO A 395 5.87 26.97 -33.26
N LEU A 396 6.13 25.89 -34.01
CA LEU A 396 5.94 24.52 -33.52
C LEU A 396 6.97 24.14 -32.45
N LEU A 397 8.23 24.55 -32.64
CA LEU A 397 9.35 24.17 -31.80
C LEU A 397 9.91 25.36 -31.03
N ASN A 398 10.44 25.10 -29.84
CA ASN A 398 11.26 26.03 -29.07
C ASN A 398 12.73 25.98 -29.51
N GLU A 399 13.57 26.84 -28.93
CA GLU A 399 15.00 26.92 -29.25
C GLU A 399 15.80 25.64 -28.96
N ARG A 400 15.27 24.76 -28.09
CA ARG A 400 15.87 23.47 -27.73
C ARG A 400 15.35 22.30 -28.59
N GLY A 401 14.53 22.57 -29.61
CA GLY A 401 13.93 21.54 -30.47
C GLY A 401 12.73 20.80 -29.85
N GLY A 402 12.33 21.16 -28.63
CA GLY A 402 11.12 20.65 -28.00
C GLY A 402 9.86 21.33 -28.56
N GLU A 403 8.72 20.67 -28.45
CA GLU A 403 7.43 21.26 -28.82
C GLU A 403 7.14 22.52 -28.01
N LYS A 404 6.77 23.60 -28.68
CA LYS A 404 6.25 24.81 -28.05
C LYS A 404 4.81 24.56 -27.61
N GLN A 405 4.61 24.52 -26.31
CA GLN A 405 3.35 24.14 -25.68
C GLN A 405 2.24 25.14 -26.01
N VAL A 406 1.02 24.62 -26.15
CA VAL A 406 -0.23 25.38 -26.29
C VAL A 406 -1.32 24.71 -25.47
N TYR A 407 -2.34 25.47 -25.07
CA TYR A 407 -3.31 25.04 -24.09
C TYR A 407 -4.75 25.34 -24.52
N ASP A 408 -5.69 24.51 -24.04
CA ASP A 408 -7.12 24.75 -24.21
C ASP A 408 -7.64 25.82 -23.23
N GLU A 409 -8.92 26.19 -23.37
CA GLU A 409 -9.57 27.16 -22.50
C GLU A 409 -9.54 26.77 -21.01
N ALA A 410 -9.46 25.48 -20.70
CA ALA A 410 -9.38 24.94 -19.35
C ALA A 410 -7.93 24.82 -18.82
N GLY A 411 -6.93 25.17 -19.63
CA GLY A 411 -5.50 25.14 -19.27
C GLY A 411 -4.83 23.78 -19.48
N PHE A 412 -5.50 22.82 -20.13
CA PHE A 412 -4.88 21.53 -20.48
C PHE A 412 -4.01 21.67 -21.71
N ARG A 413 -2.86 20.99 -21.70
CA ARG A 413 -1.94 20.99 -22.84
C ARG A 413 -2.59 20.30 -24.05
N ILE A 414 -2.49 20.95 -25.20
CA ILE A 414 -2.88 20.39 -26.48
C ILE A 414 -1.60 19.92 -27.19
N PRO A 415 -1.44 18.61 -27.48
CA PRO A 415 -0.31 18.12 -28.24
C PRO A 415 -0.36 18.64 -29.68
N ARG A 416 0.79 19.04 -30.23
CA ARG A 416 0.95 19.46 -31.63
C ARG A 416 1.75 18.46 -32.45
N ARG A 417 2.37 17.49 -31.79
CA ARG A 417 3.08 16.35 -32.38
C ARG A 417 2.65 15.05 -31.72
N GLU A 418 2.63 13.98 -32.50
CA GLU A 418 2.45 12.62 -32.03
C GLU A 418 3.80 11.89 -32.01
N ALA A 419 4.05 11.13 -30.95
CA ALA A 419 5.29 10.39 -30.78
C ALA A 419 5.19 9.04 -31.52
N ILE A 420 6.09 8.81 -32.47
CA ILE A 420 6.25 7.49 -33.09
C ILE A 420 7.29 6.71 -32.31
N ILE A 421 6.83 5.63 -31.68
CA ILE A 421 7.66 4.78 -30.83
C ILE A 421 8.12 3.56 -31.65
N GLY A 422 9.42 3.32 -31.67
CA GLY A 422 10.00 2.17 -32.36
C GLY A 422 9.54 0.83 -31.76
N HIS A 423 9.48 -0.22 -32.59
CA HIS A 423 8.91 -1.52 -32.21
C HIS A 423 9.57 -2.21 -31.00
N ASP A 424 10.85 -1.93 -30.73
CA ASP A 424 11.62 -2.55 -29.64
C ASP A 424 11.73 -1.66 -28.39
N VAL A 425 11.17 -0.45 -28.43
CA VAL A 425 11.26 0.51 -27.32
C VAL A 425 10.14 0.24 -26.32
N THR A 426 10.51 0.16 -25.04
CA THR A 426 9.54 0.01 -23.93
C THR A 426 9.63 1.18 -22.96
N THR A 427 8.77 1.18 -21.95
CA THR A 427 8.74 2.25 -20.94
C THR A 427 10.07 2.33 -20.18
N THR A 428 10.61 3.54 -20.05
CA THR A 428 11.79 3.80 -19.22
C THR A 428 11.45 3.60 -17.76
N GLY A 429 12.38 3.04 -16.99
CA GLY A 429 12.23 2.92 -15.55
C GLY A 429 12.27 4.28 -14.87
N MET A 430 11.33 4.54 -13.97
CA MET A 430 11.27 5.79 -13.21
C MET A 430 11.11 5.54 -11.72
N LEU A 431 11.78 6.38 -10.91
CA LEU A 431 11.64 6.47 -9.46
C LEU A 431 11.65 7.94 -9.02
N PHE A 432 11.25 8.21 -7.78
CA PHE A 432 11.35 9.56 -7.22
C PHE A 432 12.75 9.86 -6.71
N GLY A 433 13.21 11.09 -6.96
CA GLY A 433 14.34 11.69 -6.25
C GLY A 433 13.92 12.06 -4.84
N LEU A 434 14.40 11.31 -3.85
CA LEU A 434 13.93 11.38 -2.46
C LEU A 434 14.41 12.63 -1.72
N ARG A 435 15.47 13.29 -2.20
CA ARG A 435 16.07 14.46 -1.51
C ARG A 435 15.11 15.64 -1.41
N ASN A 436 14.37 15.88 -2.48
CA ASN A 436 13.50 17.05 -2.64
C ASN A 436 12.02 16.67 -2.70
N ILE A 437 11.68 15.39 -2.49
CA ILE A 437 10.29 14.91 -2.62
C ILE A 437 9.31 15.64 -1.68
N HIS A 438 9.80 16.18 -0.57
CA HIS A 438 9.02 16.98 0.37
C HIS A 438 8.42 18.23 -0.30
N GLU A 439 9.05 18.78 -1.34
CA GLU A 439 8.58 19.94 -2.10
C GLU A 439 7.21 19.65 -2.78
N LEU A 440 6.96 18.41 -3.21
CA LEU A 440 5.65 17.99 -3.76
C LEU A 440 4.51 18.03 -2.73
N PHE A 441 4.84 18.05 -1.44
CA PHE A 441 3.88 18.05 -0.34
C PHE A 441 3.81 19.40 0.37
N HIS A 442 4.74 20.32 0.07
CA HIS A 442 4.71 21.68 0.55
C HIS A 442 3.74 22.48 -0.31
N ARG A 443 2.90 23.29 0.33
CA ARG A 443 2.11 24.31 -0.38
C ARG A 443 3.02 25.50 -0.67
N ASP A 444 2.83 26.10 -1.84
CA ASP A 444 3.63 27.23 -2.31
C ASP A 444 3.26 28.51 -1.54
N PRO A 445 4.17 29.10 -0.74
CA PRO A 445 3.90 30.28 0.07
C PRO A 445 3.41 31.49 -0.75
N GLU A 446 3.81 31.61 -2.02
CA GLU A 446 3.40 32.72 -2.88
C GLU A 446 1.93 32.61 -3.32
N ASN A 447 1.36 31.41 -3.26
CA ASN A 447 -0.05 31.12 -3.48
C ASN A 447 -0.82 30.91 -2.16
N MET A 448 -0.19 31.17 -1.01
CA MET A 448 -0.78 30.97 0.32
C MET A 448 -1.15 32.30 0.98
N MET A 449 -2.30 32.32 1.65
CA MET A 449 -2.61 33.41 2.59
C MET A 449 -1.80 33.26 3.89
N VAL A 450 -1.64 34.36 4.62
CA VAL A 450 -0.82 34.47 5.85
C VAL A 450 -1.19 33.42 6.92
N GLU A 451 -2.42 32.91 6.93
CA GLU A 451 -2.92 31.91 7.89
C GLU A 451 -2.75 30.45 7.42
N GLU A 452 -2.51 30.20 6.12
CA GLU A 452 -2.21 28.86 5.61
C GLU A 452 -0.74 28.45 5.81
N ALA A 453 0.14 29.43 6.02
CA ALA A 453 1.58 29.22 6.23
C ALA A 453 1.88 28.32 7.45
N ASP A 454 0.94 28.21 8.40
CA ASP A 454 1.04 27.40 9.61
C ASP A 454 0.40 26.00 9.49
N MET A 455 -0.17 25.63 8.34
CA MET A 455 -0.72 24.28 8.12
C MET A 455 0.40 23.22 8.10
N PRO A 456 0.25 22.11 8.83
CA PRO A 456 1.29 21.09 8.90
C PRO A 456 1.53 20.45 7.53
N VAL A 457 2.82 20.29 7.18
CA VAL A 457 3.26 19.57 5.99
C VAL A 457 2.65 18.17 6.00
N THR A 458 2.10 17.74 4.86
CA THR A 458 1.55 16.38 4.69
C THR A 458 2.61 15.35 5.11
N PRO A 459 2.34 14.53 6.15
CA PRO A 459 3.27 13.51 6.58
C PRO A 459 3.55 12.53 5.44
N HIS A 460 4.83 12.28 5.17
CA HIS A 460 5.27 11.38 4.12
C HIS A 460 6.48 10.57 4.55
N TYR A 461 6.67 9.43 3.90
CA TYR A 461 7.68 8.43 4.19
C TYR A 461 8.36 8.01 2.90
N ILE A 462 9.68 7.89 2.95
CA ILE A 462 10.51 7.55 1.79
C ILE A 462 11.05 6.13 1.88
N TYR A 463 11.19 5.47 0.74
CA TYR A 463 11.61 4.06 0.65
C TYR A 463 12.67 3.91 -0.46
N PRO A 464 13.97 4.04 -0.12
CA PRO A 464 15.08 3.88 -1.07
C PRO A 464 15.11 2.48 -1.71
N ILE A 465 15.42 2.38 -3.00
CA ILE A 465 15.46 1.10 -3.73
C ILE A 465 16.85 0.86 -4.30
N GLY A 466 17.28 -0.41 -4.32
CA GLY A 466 18.55 -0.83 -4.91
C GLY A 466 19.76 -0.17 -4.26
N CYS A 467 19.72 0.03 -2.93
CA CYS A 467 20.76 0.74 -2.19
C CYS A 467 21.02 2.18 -2.69
N LEU A 468 20.11 2.76 -3.49
CA LEU A 468 20.19 4.14 -3.94
C LEU A 468 19.60 5.06 -2.87
N LYS A 469 20.44 5.56 -1.96
CA LYS A 469 20.02 6.39 -0.82
C LYS A 469 19.04 7.52 -1.21
N GLN A 470 19.23 8.12 -2.38
CA GLN A 470 18.52 9.32 -2.83
C GLN A 470 17.42 9.04 -3.87
N THR A 471 17.17 7.77 -4.21
CA THR A 471 16.22 7.41 -5.27
C THR A 471 15.34 6.24 -4.82
N GLY A 472 14.03 6.37 -4.98
CA GLY A 472 13.13 5.33 -4.50
C GLY A 472 11.65 5.64 -4.64
N GLN A 473 10.89 5.13 -3.68
CA GLN A 473 9.44 5.17 -3.62
C GLN A 473 8.99 6.02 -2.43
N PHE A 474 7.71 6.34 -2.35
CA PHE A 474 7.16 7.06 -1.20
C PHE A 474 5.74 6.59 -0.84
N GLN A 475 5.33 6.93 0.38
CA GLN A 475 3.95 6.88 0.85
C GLN A 475 3.64 8.12 1.68
N ALA A 476 2.45 8.71 1.53
CA ALA A 476 2.06 9.94 2.22
C ALA A 476 0.60 9.89 2.71
N HIS A 477 0.33 10.64 3.79
CA HIS A 477 -1.00 10.85 4.37
C HIS A 477 -1.69 12.08 3.75
N GLY A 478 -1.71 12.14 2.42
CA GLY A 478 -2.35 13.18 1.64
C GLY A 478 -1.90 13.12 0.18
N LEU A 479 -2.36 14.07 -0.63
CA LEU A 479 -1.97 14.21 -2.04
C LEU A 479 -0.80 15.17 -2.21
N PHE A 480 -0.22 15.23 -3.42
CA PHE A 480 0.68 16.33 -3.76
C PHE A 480 -0.07 17.67 -3.71
N SER A 481 0.62 18.73 -3.29
CA SER A 481 0.06 20.07 -3.17
C SER A 481 -0.46 20.60 -4.50
N CYS A 482 0.13 20.18 -5.62
CA CYS A 482 -0.31 20.55 -6.98
C CYS A 482 -1.71 20.04 -7.37
N PHE A 483 -2.31 19.09 -6.63
CA PHE A 483 -3.69 18.66 -6.84
C PHE A 483 -4.73 19.62 -6.24
N SER A 484 -4.35 20.45 -5.26
CA SER A 484 -5.26 21.30 -4.49
C SER A 484 -6.17 22.15 -5.38
N THR A 485 -5.58 22.99 -6.24
CA THR A 485 -6.33 23.90 -7.12
C THR A 485 -7.35 23.19 -8.00
N GLN A 486 -7.02 22.01 -8.51
CA GLN A 486 -7.94 21.26 -9.36
C GLN A 486 -9.03 20.58 -8.53
N LEU A 487 -8.70 20.14 -7.31
CA LEU A 487 -9.65 19.53 -6.39
C LEU A 487 -10.68 20.56 -5.91
N ASP A 488 -10.25 21.80 -5.68
CA ASP A 488 -11.13 22.92 -5.32
C ASP A 488 -12.10 23.26 -6.44
N LYS A 489 -11.65 23.21 -7.71
CA LYS A 489 -12.54 23.37 -8.88
C LYS A 489 -13.60 22.27 -8.94
N ILE A 490 -13.22 21.02 -8.67
CA ILE A 490 -14.17 19.90 -8.59
C ILE A 490 -15.17 20.18 -7.47
N ASN A 491 -14.71 20.48 -6.26
CA ASN A 491 -15.58 20.71 -5.11
C ASN A 491 -16.54 21.88 -5.32
N ARG A 492 -16.09 23.02 -5.88
CA ARG A 492 -16.95 24.16 -6.22
C ARG A 492 -18.12 23.78 -7.15
N ALA A 493 -17.89 22.87 -8.10
CA ALA A 493 -18.95 22.41 -8.99
C ALA A 493 -19.98 21.48 -8.30
N LEU A 494 -19.61 20.85 -7.18
CA LEU A 494 -20.39 19.80 -6.52
C LEU A 494 -21.20 20.28 -5.31
N ILE A 495 -20.81 21.38 -4.65
CA ILE A 495 -21.41 21.85 -3.39
C ILE A 495 -22.86 22.31 -3.56
N ARG A 496 -23.70 21.92 -2.60
CA ARG A 496 -25.10 22.33 -2.44
C ARG A 496 -25.15 23.81 -1.99
N ASN A 497 -25.69 24.72 -2.81
CA ASN A 497 -25.93 26.11 -2.40
C ASN A 497 -27.15 26.11 -1.45
N ASP A 498 -26.93 25.88 -0.16
CA ASP A 498 -28.01 25.88 0.84
C ASP A 498 -28.37 27.29 1.38
N ALA A 499 -27.85 28.36 0.77
CA ALA A 499 -28.33 29.71 1.00
C ALA A 499 -28.56 30.39 -0.35
N GLY A 500 -29.74 30.99 -0.53
CA GLY A 500 -30.09 31.80 -1.70
C GLY A 500 -29.36 33.14 -1.71
N GLU A 501 -28.04 33.10 -1.74
CA GLU A 501 -27.20 34.27 -2.01
C GLU A 501 -26.98 34.32 -3.52
N GLU A 502 -27.46 35.42 -4.10
CA GLU A 502 -27.35 35.74 -5.52
C GLU A 502 -25.86 35.74 -5.92
N GLU A 503 -25.59 35.24 -7.13
CA GLU A 503 -24.27 35.27 -7.77
C GLU A 503 -23.84 36.73 -7.98
N ASP A 504 -23.20 37.34 -6.98
CA ASP A 504 -22.33 38.50 -7.20
C ASP A 504 -20.95 37.96 -7.61
N ASP A 505 -20.82 37.79 -8.93
CA ASP A 505 -19.56 37.66 -9.63
C ASP A 505 -18.70 38.89 -9.30
N ASP A 506 -17.68 38.73 -8.44
CA ASP A 506 -16.29 39.15 -8.71
C ASP A 506 -15.38 39.35 -7.47
N GLU A 507 -15.82 39.24 -6.21
CA GLU A 507 -14.91 39.54 -5.06
C GLU A 507 -14.82 38.53 -3.89
N ASP A 508 -15.59 37.44 -3.86
CA ASP A 508 -15.61 36.51 -2.70
C ASP A 508 -14.87 35.17 -2.90
N GLU A 509 -13.82 35.13 -3.74
CA GLU A 509 -12.95 33.93 -3.83
C GLU A 509 -12.12 33.68 -2.55
N ILE A 510 -12.02 34.68 -1.67
CA ILE A 510 -11.03 34.76 -0.58
C ILE A 510 -11.58 34.25 0.77
N ALA A 511 -12.86 34.49 1.09
CA ALA A 511 -13.46 34.02 2.34
C ALA A 511 -13.87 32.54 2.31
N SER A 512 -14.06 31.99 1.11
CA SER A 512 -14.64 30.66 0.90
C SER A 512 -13.61 29.52 1.07
N ALA A 513 -12.32 29.75 0.82
CA ALA A 513 -11.29 28.70 0.84
C ALA A 513 -11.01 28.11 2.24
N LEU A 514 -11.07 28.93 3.30
CA LEU A 514 -10.83 28.50 4.69
C LEU A 514 -12.02 27.72 5.29
N PHE A 515 -13.26 28.06 4.90
CA PHE A 515 -14.47 27.31 5.26
C PHE A 515 -14.68 26.04 4.41
N GLN A 516 -14.07 25.96 3.23
CA GLN A 516 -14.27 24.87 2.26
C GLN A 516 -13.50 23.59 2.55
N GLY A 517 -12.36 23.63 3.25
CA GLY A 517 -11.63 22.41 3.64
C GLY A 517 -12.49 21.43 4.46
N HIS A 518 -13.39 21.96 5.29
CA HIS A 518 -14.31 21.19 6.12
C HIS A 518 -15.63 20.87 5.45
N ARG A 519 -15.99 21.56 4.34
CA ARG A 519 -17.22 21.36 3.54
C ARG A 519 -17.00 20.67 2.19
N ALA A 520 -15.76 20.29 1.87
CA ALA A 520 -15.43 19.59 0.63
C ALA A 520 -16.20 18.25 0.51
N SER A 521 -16.78 18.01 -0.66
CA SER A 521 -17.43 16.73 -0.99
C SER A 521 -16.41 15.67 -1.39
N VAL A 522 -15.24 16.08 -1.89
CA VAL A 522 -14.14 15.21 -2.30
C VAL A 522 -12.86 15.64 -1.58
N ARG A 523 -12.23 14.71 -0.85
CA ARG A 523 -11.01 14.93 -0.06
C ARG A 523 -9.94 13.93 -0.48
N GLY A 524 -8.68 14.37 -0.53
CA GLY A 524 -7.53 13.48 -0.69
C GLY A 524 -7.04 12.93 0.66
N ILE A 525 -6.98 11.61 0.82
CA ILE A 525 -6.65 10.95 2.10
C ILE A 525 -5.19 10.52 2.15
N ALA A 526 -4.69 9.93 1.06
CA ALA A 526 -3.38 9.32 1.02
C ALA A 526 -2.86 9.24 -0.41
N SER A 527 -1.55 9.11 -0.56
CA SER A 527 -0.94 8.78 -1.83
C SER A 527 0.27 7.87 -1.66
N GLN A 528 0.60 7.11 -2.70
CA GLN A 528 1.85 6.36 -2.78
C GLN A 528 2.38 6.36 -4.20
N GLY A 529 3.71 6.40 -4.33
CA GLY A 529 4.38 6.43 -5.62
C GLY A 529 5.49 5.41 -5.69
N TYR A 530 5.43 4.54 -6.70
CA TYR A 530 6.36 3.42 -6.88
C TYR A 530 6.44 2.96 -8.33
N ASN A 531 7.44 2.16 -8.68
CA ASN A 531 7.54 1.63 -10.04
C ASN A 531 6.69 0.35 -10.22
N VAL A 532 6.00 0.21 -11.34
CA VAL A 532 5.11 -0.92 -11.63
C VAL A 532 5.81 -2.29 -11.57
N TYR A 533 7.12 -2.38 -11.85
CA TYR A 533 7.84 -3.66 -11.86
C TYR A 533 7.76 -4.41 -10.51
N VAL A 534 7.46 -3.73 -9.40
CA VAL A 534 7.30 -4.36 -8.08
C VAL A 534 6.22 -5.45 -8.07
N HIS A 535 5.17 -5.30 -8.89
CA HIS A 535 4.09 -6.28 -9.02
C HIS A 535 4.56 -7.59 -9.68
N ARG A 536 5.62 -7.52 -10.48
CA ARG A 536 6.21 -8.67 -11.17
C ARG A 536 7.14 -9.48 -10.27
N VAL A 537 7.93 -8.80 -9.44
CA VAL A 537 8.94 -9.45 -8.59
C VAL A 537 8.34 -10.09 -7.34
N ARG A 538 7.14 -9.67 -6.94
CA ARG A 538 6.41 -10.21 -5.79
C ARG A 538 5.59 -11.45 -6.16
N SER A 539 5.60 -12.45 -5.27
CA SER A 539 4.79 -13.66 -5.43
C SER A 539 3.37 -13.48 -4.89
N GLN A 540 3.17 -12.52 -3.99
CA GLN A 540 1.88 -12.02 -3.48
C GLN A 540 2.04 -10.55 -3.11
N ALA A 541 0.95 -9.79 -2.98
CA ALA A 541 0.99 -8.35 -2.68
C ALA A 541 1.91 -7.99 -1.50
N ARG A 542 1.92 -8.83 -0.44
CA ARG A 542 2.77 -8.66 0.75
C ARG A 542 4.12 -9.38 0.72
N PHE A 543 4.35 -10.31 -0.21
CA PHE A 543 5.52 -11.20 -0.15
C PHE A 543 6.43 -11.05 -1.37
N HIS A 544 7.64 -10.56 -1.10
CA HIS A 544 8.82 -10.68 -1.93
C HIS A 544 9.60 -11.93 -1.50
N ASP A 545 10.24 -12.67 -2.40
CA ASP A 545 10.87 -13.96 -2.03
C ASP A 545 12.00 -13.77 -1.01
N VAL A 546 12.76 -12.67 -1.16
CA VAL A 546 13.79 -12.21 -0.20
C VAL A 546 13.22 -11.89 1.20
N GLN A 547 11.93 -11.54 1.32
CA GLN A 547 11.32 -11.17 2.60
C GLN A 547 11.09 -12.36 3.54
N ARG A 548 11.04 -13.60 3.02
CA ARG A 548 10.60 -14.77 3.80
C ARG A 548 11.65 -15.34 4.75
N GLY A 549 12.90 -14.87 4.69
CA GLY A 549 13.99 -15.32 5.54
C GLY A 549 14.26 -16.82 5.42
N MET A 550 14.16 -17.36 4.19
CA MET A 550 14.19 -18.80 3.93
C MET A 550 15.54 -19.42 4.28
N MET A 551 16.63 -18.70 4.04
CA MET A 551 17.97 -19.19 4.39
C MET A 551 18.12 -19.24 5.90
N THR A 552 17.69 -18.20 6.61
CA THR A 552 17.64 -18.19 8.08
C THR A 552 16.81 -19.35 8.61
N ALA A 553 15.64 -19.60 8.01
CA ALA A 553 14.75 -20.69 8.42
C ALA A 553 15.42 -22.06 8.21
N ALA A 554 15.99 -22.32 7.02
CA ALA A 554 16.71 -23.55 6.72
C ALA A 554 17.86 -23.80 7.69
N SER A 555 18.70 -22.78 7.94
CA SER A 555 19.84 -22.90 8.86
C SER A 555 19.41 -23.08 10.32
N THR A 556 18.38 -22.37 10.78
CA THR A 556 17.82 -22.56 12.14
C THR A 556 17.23 -23.96 12.30
N GLY A 557 16.67 -24.51 11.22
CA GLY A 557 16.14 -25.87 11.15
C GLY A 557 17.12 -26.98 11.59
N THR A 558 18.43 -26.74 11.53
CA THR A 558 19.45 -27.70 11.98
C THR A 558 19.44 -27.95 13.49
N HIS A 559 18.88 -27.02 14.28
CA HIS A 559 18.71 -27.16 15.73
C HIS A 559 17.35 -27.73 16.13
N MET A 560 16.45 -27.97 15.17
CA MET A 560 15.06 -28.30 15.45
C MET A 560 14.86 -29.79 15.64
N GLN A 561 14.14 -30.16 16.71
CA GLN A 561 13.72 -31.53 16.99
C GLN A 561 12.22 -31.72 16.68
N GLY A 562 11.81 -32.95 16.41
CA GLY A 562 10.42 -33.31 16.10
C GLY A 562 10.10 -33.36 14.59
N ALA A 563 9.19 -34.26 14.22
CA ALA A 563 8.90 -34.60 12.82
C ALA A 563 8.36 -33.42 11.99
N THR A 564 7.47 -32.61 12.57
CA THR A 564 6.85 -31.47 11.88
C THR A 564 7.85 -30.36 11.55
N HIS A 565 8.67 -29.95 12.52
CA HIS A 565 9.69 -28.91 12.31
C HIS A 565 10.82 -29.39 11.42
N SER A 566 11.20 -30.66 11.57
CA SER A 566 12.11 -31.38 10.67
C SER A 566 11.66 -31.36 9.21
N PHE A 567 10.36 -31.62 8.96
CA PHE A 567 9.79 -31.58 7.62
C PHE A 567 9.80 -30.15 7.05
N LYS A 568 9.39 -29.15 7.85
CA LYS A 568 9.45 -27.74 7.44
C LYS A 568 10.87 -27.28 7.10
N ALA A 569 11.85 -27.62 7.95
CA ALA A 569 13.26 -27.31 7.73
C ALA A 569 13.79 -27.93 6.43
N LYS A 570 13.46 -29.21 6.19
CA LYS A 570 13.81 -29.91 4.95
C LYS A 570 13.21 -29.21 3.73
N ARG A 571 11.95 -28.80 3.80
CA ARG A 571 11.30 -28.03 2.73
C ARG A 571 12.03 -26.72 2.41
N PHE A 572 12.39 -25.94 3.43
CA PHE A 572 13.14 -24.69 3.20
C PHE A 572 14.54 -24.94 2.63
N TYR A 573 15.21 -26.01 3.07
CA TYR A 573 16.48 -26.43 2.49
C TYR A 573 16.34 -26.80 1.01
N GLU A 574 15.36 -27.64 0.66
CA GLU A 574 15.09 -28.04 -0.73
C GLU A 574 14.74 -26.83 -1.60
N GLU A 575 13.87 -25.95 -1.13
CA GLU A 575 13.53 -24.70 -1.82
C GLU A 575 14.79 -23.84 -2.10
N CYS A 576 15.68 -23.66 -1.11
CA CYS A 576 16.90 -22.87 -1.29
C CYS A 576 17.99 -23.61 -2.09
N LYS A 577 17.97 -24.96 -2.09
CA LYS A 577 18.86 -25.80 -2.91
C LYS A 577 18.52 -25.68 -4.39
N ASP A 578 17.23 -25.57 -4.72
CA ASP A 578 16.76 -25.38 -6.10
C ASP A 578 17.14 -23.99 -6.63
N ALA A 579 16.83 -22.93 -5.86
CA ALA A 579 17.26 -21.57 -6.16
C ALA A 579 17.18 -20.69 -4.90
N LEU A 580 18.25 -19.93 -4.64
CA LEU A 580 18.28 -18.99 -3.52
C LEU A 580 17.27 -17.84 -3.74
N PRO A 581 16.74 -17.21 -2.68
CA PRO A 581 15.69 -16.18 -2.82
C PRO A 581 16.04 -15.02 -3.76
N PHE A 582 17.32 -14.62 -3.83
CA PHE A 582 17.80 -13.57 -4.74
C PHE A 582 18.05 -14.07 -6.17
N GLU A 583 18.27 -15.36 -6.38
CA GLU A 583 18.38 -15.94 -7.73
C GLU A 583 17.00 -16.00 -8.40
N ARG A 584 15.94 -16.28 -7.62
CA ARG A 584 14.55 -16.21 -8.11
C ARG A 584 14.14 -14.81 -8.52
N TYR A 585 14.66 -13.78 -7.85
CA TYR A 585 14.46 -12.39 -8.27
C TYR A 585 15.07 -12.15 -9.66
N HIS A 586 16.31 -12.61 -9.88
CA HIS A 586 16.99 -12.52 -11.17
C HIS A 586 16.17 -13.17 -12.29
N GLU A 587 15.69 -14.39 -12.06
CA GLU A 587 14.83 -15.11 -13.01
C GLU A 587 13.57 -14.33 -13.36
N LYS A 588 12.93 -13.70 -12.36
CA LYS A 588 11.71 -12.91 -12.56
C LYS A 588 11.95 -11.67 -13.41
N ILE A 589 13.09 -10.99 -13.26
CA ILE A 589 13.39 -9.78 -14.03
C ILE A 589 14.04 -10.06 -15.40
N ALA A 590 14.68 -11.21 -15.58
CA ALA A 590 15.33 -11.60 -16.83
C ALA A 590 14.34 -12.00 -17.96
N GLN A 591 13.09 -12.31 -17.62
CA GLN A 591 12.13 -12.89 -18.57
C GLN A 591 11.28 -11.83 -19.32
N GLY A 592 11.79 -11.25 -20.41
CA GLY A 592 10.99 -10.46 -21.35
C GLY A 592 10.72 -9.01 -20.94
N THR A 593 9.95 -8.30 -21.76
CA THR A 593 9.59 -6.88 -21.56
C THR A 593 8.46 -6.75 -20.55
N TYR A 594 8.51 -5.75 -19.68
CA TYR A 594 7.46 -5.44 -18.71
C TYR A 594 7.36 -3.96 -18.49
N ASP A 595 6.21 -3.53 -17.97
CA ASP A 595 5.96 -2.13 -17.69
C ASP A 595 6.84 -1.64 -16.54
N GLN A 596 7.64 -0.60 -16.82
CA GLN A 596 8.49 0.10 -15.87
C GLN A 596 7.97 1.52 -15.61
N ALA A 597 6.69 1.77 -15.86
CA ALA A 597 6.03 3.04 -15.55
C ALA A 597 6.15 3.40 -14.06
N LEU A 598 6.11 4.70 -13.80
CA LEU A 598 5.93 5.22 -12.45
C LEU A 598 4.44 5.21 -12.13
N ARG A 599 4.05 4.41 -11.15
CA ARG A 599 2.68 4.34 -10.66
C ARG A 599 2.51 5.29 -9.48
N VAL A 600 1.56 6.21 -9.59
CA VAL A 600 1.12 7.04 -8.48
C VAL A 600 -0.34 6.72 -8.17
N GLU A 601 -0.58 6.27 -6.96
CA GLU A 601 -1.91 5.94 -6.44
C GLU A 601 -2.35 7.03 -5.47
N ASN A 602 -3.51 7.61 -5.74
CA ASN A 602 -4.16 8.61 -4.90
C ASN A 602 -5.45 8.03 -4.33
N VAL A 603 -5.62 8.13 -3.01
CA VAL A 603 -6.83 7.71 -2.31
C VAL A 603 -7.69 8.94 -2.01
N TYR A 604 -8.95 8.89 -2.42
CA TYR A 604 -9.94 9.94 -2.22
C TYR A 604 -11.10 9.45 -1.35
N SER A 605 -11.62 10.32 -0.48
CA SER A 605 -12.91 10.17 0.18
C SER A 605 -13.92 11.08 -0.49
N ILE A 606 -15.11 10.56 -0.77
CA ILE A 606 -16.25 11.27 -1.34
C ILE A 606 -17.38 11.20 -0.32
N ASP A 607 -17.80 12.35 0.20
CA ASP A 607 -19.04 12.49 0.97
C ASP A 607 -20.21 12.64 0.00
N VAL A 608 -20.94 11.54 -0.22
CA VAL A 608 -22.03 11.46 -1.19
C VAL A 608 -23.23 12.28 -0.70
N PHE A 609 -23.42 12.44 0.61
CA PHE A 609 -24.50 13.25 1.17
C PHE A 609 -24.26 14.75 0.98
N ARG A 610 -23.01 15.19 0.85
CA ARG A 610 -22.70 16.59 0.51
C ARG A 610 -22.91 16.93 -0.97
N LEU A 611 -23.09 15.93 -1.84
CA LEU A 611 -23.40 16.17 -3.25
C LEU A 611 -24.85 16.67 -3.40
N LYS A 612 -25.09 17.56 -4.37
CA LYS A 612 -26.45 17.90 -4.85
C LYS A 612 -27.20 16.60 -5.18
N ASP A 613 -28.50 16.54 -4.89
CA ASP A 613 -29.32 15.33 -5.12
C ASP A 613 -29.19 14.77 -6.54
N ARG A 614 -29.12 15.65 -7.56
CA ARG A 614 -28.92 15.28 -8.96
C ARG A 614 -27.58 14.57 -9.25
N TYR A 615 -26.59 14.72 -8.37
CA TYR A 615 -25.26 14.12 -8.48
C TYR A 615 -25.08 12.85 -7.63
N ARG A 616 -26.07 12.47 -6.81
CA ARG A 616 -26.04 11.26 -5.96
C ARG A 616 -26.36 9.99 -6.76
N ASN A 617 -25.64 9.77 -7.84
CA ASN A 617 -25.78 8.59 -8.71
C ASN A 617 -24.46 8.27 -9.42
N GLY A 618 -24.30 7.01 -9.82
CA GLY A 618 -23.03 6.51 -10.35
C GLY A 618 -22.58 7.21 -11.63
N ARG A 619 -23.50 7.61 -12.50
CA ARG A 619 -23.17 8.37 -13.71
C ARG A 619 -22.47 9.69 -13.36
N HIS A 620 -23.08 10.48 -12.48
CA HIS A 620 -22.54 11.79 -12.15
C HIS A 620 -21.29 11.71 -11.26
N ILE A 621 -21.20 10.71 -10.37
CA ILE A 621 -19.95 10.41 -9.65
C ILE A 621 -18.82 10.15 -10.64
N PHE A 622 -19.05 9.32 -11.66
CA PHE A 622 -18.04 9.08 -12.69
C PHE A 622 -17.72 10.34 -13.50
N GLU A 623 -18.72 11.02 -14.06
CA GLU A 623 -18.53 12.14 -14.99
C GLU A 623 -17.97 13.40 -14.34
N HIS A 624 -18.32 13.68 -13.07
CA HIS A 624 -17.97 14.91 -12.37
C HIS A 624 -16.95 14.73 -11.25
N ILE A 625 -16.63 13.49 -10.85
CA ILE A 625 -15.61 13.22 -9.82
C ILE A 625 -14.50 12.35 -10.41
N ILE A 626 -14.78 11.08 -10.74
CA ILE A 626 -13.73 10.12 -11.16
C ILE A 626 -12.98 10.61 -12.40
N TRP A 627 -13.70 10.97 -13.45
CA TRP A 627 -13.11 11.40 -14.72
C TRP A 627 -12.31 12.71 -14.59
N PRO A 628 -12.80 13.76 -13.89
CA PRO A 628 -11.98 14.92 -13.60
C PRO A 628 -10.72 14.60 -12.76
N LEU A 629 -10.83 13.74 -11.74
CA LEU A 629 -9.69 13.34 -10.90
C LEU A 629 -8.58 12.65 -11.71
N THR A 630 -8.92 11.81 -12.69
CA THR A 630 -7.94 11.19 -13.58
C THR A 630 -7.38 12.19 -14.59
N ARG A 631 -8.23 13.08 -15.14
CA ARG A 631 -7.80 14.09 -16.11
C ARG A 631 -6.83 15.12 -15.52
N MET A 632 -6.81 15.33 -14.20
CA MET A 632 -5.84 16.22 -13.52
C MET A 632 -4.39 15.96 -13.93
N TRP A 633 -4.04 14.70 -14.20
CA TRP A 633 -2.71 14.30 -14.64
C TRP A 633 -2.30 14.87 -16.00
N ALA A 634 -3.24 15.30 -16.84
CA ALA A 634 -2.95 15.97 -18.11
C ALA A 634 -2.72 17.48 -17.93
N HIS A 635 -2.95 18.04 -16.74
CA HIS A 635 -2.74 19.46 -16.47
C HIS A 635 -1.25 19.74 -16.19
N PRO A 636 -0.64 20.77 -16.81
CA PRO A 636 0.79 21.07 -16.65
C PRO A 636 1.20 21.32 -15.20
N ASN A 637 0.37 22.02 -14.40
CA ASN A 637 0.63 22.24 -12.97
C ASN A 637 0.78 20.95 -12.16
N VAL A 638 0.27 19.81 -12.64
CA VAL A 638 0.40 18.52 -11.95
C VAL A 638 1.59 17.75 -12.53
N LEU A 639 1.56 17.47 -13.83
CA LEU A 639 2.53 16.56 -14.43
C LEU A 639 3.95 17.14 -14.47
N GLU A 640 4.12 18.42 -14.83
CA GLU A 640 5.45 19.03 -14.90
C GLU A 640 6.09 19.13 -13.51
N GLN A 641 5.31 19.42 -12.47
CA GLN A 641 5.79 19.36 -11.07
C GLN A 641 6.31 17.97 -10.70
N VAL A 642 5.61 16.92 -11.10
CA VAL A 642 6.05 15.54 -10.86
C VAL A 642 7.32 15.21 -11.66
N LYS A 643 7.43 15.65 -12.92
CA LYS A 643 8.62 15.44 -13.76
C LYS A 643 9.91 15.97 -13.10
N GLU A 644 9.85 17.13 -12.48
CA GLU A 644 10.99 17.72 -11.78
C GLU A 644 11.51 16.85 -10.61
N HIS A 645 10.69 15.94 -10.10
CA HIS A 645 11.00 15.10 -8.93
C HIS A 645 11.31 13.64 -9.27
N VAL A 646 11.29 13.25 -10.55
CA VAL A 646 11.59 11.86 -10.95
C VAL A 646 13.00 11.70 -11.51
N VAL A 647 13.59 10.52 -11.31
CA VAL A 647 14.83 10.06 -11.94
C VAL A 647 14.43 9.08 -13.04
N ILE A 648 14.86 9.35 -14.27
CA ILE A 648 14.51 8.59 -15.46
C ILE A 648 15.69 7.72 -15.84
N PHE A 649 15.54 6.41 -15.67
CA PHE A 649 16.53 5.43 -16.04
C PHE A 649 16.30 4.99 -17.48
N LYS A 650 17.38 4.71 -18.22
CA LYS A 650 17.26 4.04 -19.51
C LYS A 650 16.60 2.68 -19.36
N GLN A 651 16.05 2.17 -20.47
CA GLN A 651 15.37 0.89 -20.53
C GLN A 651 16.21 -0.23 -19.88
N ASP A 652 15.56 -1.07 -19.07
CA ASP A 652 16.10 -2.25 -18.37
C ASP A 652 17.17 -1.99 -17.30
N VAL A 653 17.51 -0.73 -17.04
CA VAL A 653 18.48 -0.36 -16.01
C VAL A 653 17.89 -0.57 -14.61
N LEU A 654 16.70 0.00 -14.34
CA LEU A 654 16.15 0.10 -12.98
C LEU A 654 16.05 -1.27 -12.25
N PRO A 655 15.49 -2.33 -12.85
CA PRO A 655 15.41 -3.64 -12.20
C PRO A 655 16.79 -4.25 -11.92
N SER A 656 17.74 -4.00 -12.82
CA SER A 656 19.14 -4.48 -12.78
C SER A 656 19.99 -3.78 -11.72
N ILE A 657 19.66 -2.53 -11.36
CA ILE A 657 20.35 -1.79 -10.28
C ILE A 657 20.35 -2.58 -8.98
N VAL A 658 19.22 -3.22 -8.65
CA VAL A 658 19.11 -4.02 -7.43
C VAL A 658 20.12 -5.16 -7.45
N GLU A 659 20.33 -5.82 -8.59
CA GLU A 659 21.33 -6.90 -8.72
C GLU A 659 22.75 -6.37 -8.59
N TRP A 660 23.08 -5.29 -9.30
CA TRP A 660 24.43 -4.73 -9.32
C TRP A 660 24.85 -4.24 -7.94
N THR A 661 23.95 -3.57 -7.23
CA THR A 661 24.23 -2.97 -5.93
C THR A 661 24.20 -3.98 -4.78
N THR A 662 23.45 -5.08 -4.91
CA THR A 662 23.38 -6.14 -3.90
C THR A 662 24.33 -7.31 -4.17
N PHE A 663 25.06 -7.31 -5.29
CA PHE A 663 25.93 -8.41 -5.70
C PHE A 663 26.92 -8.86 -4.62
N GLY A 664 27.52 -7.93 -3.87
CA GLY A 664 28.40 -8.26 -2.75
C GLY A 664 27.70 -9.01 -1.61
N LEU A 665 26.48 -8.59 -1.25
CA LEU A 665 25.65 -9.27 -0.23
C LEU A 665 25.23 -10.66 -0.70
N CYS A 666 24.71 -10.77 -1.92
CA CYS A 666 24.27 -12.03 -2.52
C CYS A 666 25.44 -13.01 -2.65
N SER A 667 26.62 -12.52 -3.02
CA SER A 667 27.86 -13.31 -3.06
C SER A 667 28.26 -13.85 -1.69
N LEU A 668 28.17 -13.03 -0.65
CA LEU A 668 28.46 -13.45 0.73
C LEU A 668 27.43 -14.50 1.20
N LEU A 669 26.14 -14.27 0.98
CA LEU A 669 25.07 -15.22 1.32
C LEU A 669 25.25 -16.55 0.60
N LYS A 670 25.50 -16.53 -0.72
CA LYS A 670 25.76 -17.73 -1.52
C LYS A 670 26.95 -18.52 -0.99
N LYS A 671 28.01 -17.82 -0.56
CA LYS A 671 29.19 -18.46 0.03
C LYS A 671 28.90 -19.12 1.37
N ILE A 672 28.14 -18.45 2.25
CA ILE A 672 27.69 -19.04 3.53
C ILE A 672 26.82 -20.28 3.25
N TRP A 673 25.91 -20.19 2.27
CA TRP A 673 25.08 -21.33 1.85
C TRP A 673 25.93 -22.52 1.41
N THR A 674 26.91 -22.30 0.52
CA THR A 674 27.82 -23.36 0.07
C THR A 674 28.63 -23.96 1.22
N LEU A 675 29.04 -23.14 2.21
CA LEU A 675 29.81 -23.62 3.36
C LEU A 675 29.01 -24.59 4.23
N PHE A 676 27.71 -24.39 4.39
CA PHE A 676 26.87 -25.16 5.31
C PHE A 676 25.81 -26.03 4.61
N SER A 677 25.84 -26.16 3.28
CA SER A 677 24.84 -26.94 2.54
C SER A 677 24.80 -28.40 2.98
N ASP A 678 25.98 -29.03 3.08
CA ASP A 678 26.09 -30.43 3.52
C ASP A 678 25.68 -30.58 4.99
N ASP A 679 26.03 -29.61 5.83
CA ASP A 679 25.63 -29.58 7.24
C ASP A 679 24.11 -29.46 7.39
N MET A 680 23.44 -28.63 6.59
CA MET A 680 21.97 -28.53 6.58
C MET A 680 21.31 -29.83 6.11
N GLU A 681 21.86 -30.47 5.08
CA GLU A 681 21.36 -31.74 4.57
C GLU A 681 21.49 -32.86 5.61
N GLN A 682 22.63 -32.92 6.31
CA GLN A 682 22.92 -33.88 7.36
C GLN A 682 22.35 -33.48 8.73
N ARG A 683 21.77 -32.28 8.84
CA ARG A 683 21.27 -31.66 10.09
C ARG A 683 22.35 -31.55 11.17
N VAL A 684 23.57 -31.25 10.76
CA VAL A 684 24.62 -30.83 11.67
C VAL A 684 24.28 -29.41 12.16
N PRO A 685 24.25 -29.17 13.49
CA PRO A 685 23.89 -27.86 14.03
C PRO A 685 24.85 -26.75 13.56
N ILE A 686 24.31 -25.73 12.91
CA ILE A 686 25.09 -24.56 12.46
C ILE A 686 25.33 -23.60 13.63
N SER A 687 26.51 -22.98 13.72
CA SER A 687 26.77 -21.98 14.76
C SER A 687 25.73 -20.84 14.72
N GLN A 688 25.20 -20.47 15.89
CA GLN A 688 24.16 -19.44 15.99
C GLN A 688 24.66 -18.08 15.47
N TYR A 689 25.95 -17.78 15.60
CA TYR A 689 26.53 -16.55 15.03
C TYR A 689 26.35 -16.48 13.51
N PHE A 690 26.45 -17.61 12.79
CA PHE A 690 26.19 -17.66 11.37
C PHE A 690 24.70 -17.55 11.05
N ILE A 691 23.82 -18.15 11.86
CA ILE A 691 22.37 -17.99 11.71
C ILE A 691 21.97 -16.51 11.84
N GLU A 692 22.53 -15.80 12.83
CA GLU A 692 22.26 -14.38 13.00
C GLU A 692 22.87 -13.51 11.89
N LEU A 693 24.07 -13.87 11.39
CA LEU A 693 24.65 -13.19 10.23
C LEU A 693 23.79 -13.37 8.97
N ILE A 694 23.29 -14.59 8.70
CA ILE A 694 22.37 -14.85 7.59
C ILE A 694 21.11 -14.01 7.76
N GLY A 695 20.50 -13.99 8.95
CA GLY A 695 19.33 -13.18 9.24
C GLY A 695 19.55 -11.69 9.05
N ALA A 696 20.70 -11.16 9.46
CA ALA A 696 21.07 -9.76 9.24
C ALA A 696 21.26 -9.44 7.75
N LEU A 697 21.89 -10.33 6.98
CA LEU A 697 22.11 -10.17 5.54
C LEU A 697 20.80 -10.28 4.74
N GLU A 698 19.92 -11.23 5.06
CA GLU A 698 18.58 -11.33 4.43
C GLU A 698 17.73 -10.08 4.71
N ARG A 699 17.78 -9.52 5.92
CA ARG A 699 17.13 -8.23 6.25
C ARG A 699 17.73 -7.04 5.50
N THR A 700 19.05 -7.02 5.33
CA THR A 700 19.75 -5.99 4.55
C THR A 700 19.30 -6.04 3.09
N LEU A 701 19.19 -7.25 2.53
CA LEU A 701 18.70 -7.44 1.18
C LEU A 701 17.21 -7.06 1.07
N ASN A 702 16.39 -7.42 2.04
CA ASN A 702 14.99 -7.00 2.10
C ASN A 702 14.84 -5.47 2.05
N TYR A 703 15.64 -4.74 2.83
CA TYR A 703 15.69 -3.28 2.75
C TYR A 703 16.12 -2.79 1.37
N ALA A 704 17.15 -3.38 0.74
CA ALA A 704 17.57 -2.99 -0.60
C ALA A 704 16.46 -3.15 -1.66
N HIS A 705 15.59 -4.15 -1.50
CA HIS A 705 14.48 -4.41 -2.43
C HIS A 705 13.23 -3.56 -2.16
N THR A 706 13.04 -3.05 -0.94
CA THR A 706 11.75 -2.47 -0.50
C THR A 706 11.85 -1.09 0.11
N GLY A 707 13.04 -0.67 0.54
CA GLY A 707 13.28 0.57 1.28
C GLY A 707 12.70 0.62 2.69
N ASN A 708 12.10 -0.48 3.18
CA ASN A 708 11.38 -0.48 4.46
C ASN A 708 12.34 -0.71 5.64
N ALA A 709 12.58 0.31 6.44
CA ALA A 709 13.54 0.28 7.55
C ALA A 709 13.07 -0.54 8.75
N LYS A 710 11.76 -0.83 8.86
CA LYS A 710 11.20 -1.64 9.97
C LYS A 710 11.74 -3.08 9.97
N VAL A 711 12.32 -3.55 8.86
CA VAL A 711 12.99 -4.87 8.79
C VAL A 711 14.39 -4.85 9.42
N LEU A 712 14.98 -3.68 9.66
CA LEU A 712 16.34 -3.57 10.18
C LEU A 712 16.32 -3.60 11.71
N THR A 713 17.10 -4.50 12.33
CA THR A 713 17.21 -4.62 13.80
C THR A 713 18.33 -3.72 14.32
N LYS A 714 18.02 -2.74 15.18
CA LYS A 714 19.03 -1.77 15.66
C LYS A 714 20.12 -2.47 16.47
N GLY A 715 19.75 -3.36 17.39
CA GLY A 715 20.64 -3.96 18.39
C GLY A 715 21.77 -4.77 17.79
N LEU A 716 21.53 -5.53 16.71
CA LEU A 716 22.56 -6.32 16.03
C LEU A 716 23.11 -5.63 14.78
N MET A 717 22.25 -5.06 13.92
CA MET A 717 22.70 -4.56 12.62
C MET A 717 23.46 -3.24 12.72
N ASN A 718 23.23 -2.41 13.76
CA ASN A 718 24.03 -1.19 13.97
C ASN A 718 25.49 -1.53 14.30
N PRO A 719 25.79 -2.40 15.30
CA PRO A 719 27.17 -2.83 15.55
C PRO A 719 27.82 -3.56 14.37
N LEU A 720 27.05 -4.32 13.58
CA LEU A 720 27.55 -4.95 12.35
C LEU A 720 27.77 -3.95 11.19
N TRP A 721 27.40 -2.68 11.36
CA TRP A 721 27.43 -1.59 10.38
C TRP A 721 26.50 -1.75 9.17
N LEU A 722 25.65 -2.78 9.14
CA LEU A 722 24.77 -3.07 8.01
C LEU A 722 23.70 -1.99 7.84
N SER A 723 22.90 -1.75 8.89
CA SER A 723 21.89 -0.68 8.89
C SER A 723 22.52 0.71 8.77
N GLN A 724 23.70 0.91 9.35
CA GLN A 724 24.41 2.18 9.30
C GLN A 724 24.87 2.51 7.88
N GLY A 725 25.50 1.56 7.17
CA GLY A 725 25.88 1.72 5.77
C GLY A 725 24.66 2.05 4.89
N LEU A 726 23.57 1.30 5.05
CA LEU A 726 22.33 1.54 4.29
C LEU A 726 21.73 2.93 4.53
N LEU A 727 21.63 3.38 5.78
CA LEU A 727 21.00 4.67 6.12
C LEU A 727 21.89 5.87 5.79
N TYR A 728 23.20 5.77 6.04
CA TYR A 728 24.11 6.90 5.86
C TYR A 728 24.65 7.02 4.44
N ASP A 729 25.02 5.89 3.84
CA ASP A 729 25.76 5.86 2.58
C ASP A 729 24.95 5.21 1.44
N GLY A 730 23.91 4.43 1.74
CA GLY A 730 23.08 3.74 0.76
C GLY A 730 23.53 2.30 0.52
N LEU A 731 24.84 2.06 0.41
CA LEU A 731 25.38 0.69 0.29
C LEU A 731 25.62 0.05 1.66
N PRO A 732 25.41 -1.27 1.77
CA PRO A 732 25.70 -2.02 2.99
C PRO A 732 27.20 -2.05 3.29
N SER A 733 27.53 -2.00 4.58
CA SER A 733 28.89 -2.17 5.07
C SER A 733 28.95 -3.16 6.23
N LEU A 734 30.06 -3.86 6.38
CA LEU A 734 30.31 -4.87 7.39
C LEU A 734 31.41 -4.40 8.34
N SER A 735 31.13 -4.51 9.63
CA SER A 735 32.10 -4.27 10.68
C SER A 735 33.24 -5.30 10.67
N PRO A 736 34.40 -4.96 11.27
CA PRO A 736 35.51 -5.90 11.48
C PRO A 736 35.16 -7.16 12.29
N LEU A 737 33.98 -7.21 12.94
CA LEU A 737 33.47 -8.41 13.61
C LEU A 737 33.27 -9.57 12.64
N VAL A 738 33.01 -9.28 11.36
CA VAL A 738 32.89 -10.28 10.29
C VAL A 738 34.10 -10.19 9.38
N LYS A 739 35.02 -11.13 9.51
CA LYS A 739 36.25 -11.20 8.70
C LYS A 739 36.00 -12.07 7.47
N THR A 740 36.14 -11.47 6.29
CA THR A 740 36.19 -12.18 5.01
C THR A 740 37.65 -12.29 4.56
N GLY A 741 38.21 -13.50 4.62
CA GLY A 741 39.59 -13.79 4.23
C GLY A 741 39.79 -13.80 2.71
N THR A 742 41.03 -13.63 2.26
CA THR A 742 41.41 -13.64 0.82
C THR A 742 41.22 -15.00 0.15
N LEU A 743 41.32 -16.10 0.91
CA LEU A 743 41.03 -17.47 0.45
C LEU A 743 39.56 -17.85 0.60
N GLY A 744 38.76 -16.96 1.16
CA GLY A 744 37.32 -17.15 1.27
C GLY A 744 36.78 -17.67 2.59
N ASP A 745 37.62 -17.85 3.60
CA ASP A 745 37.17 -18.08 4.97
C ASP A 745 36.30 -16.92 5.45
N ILE A 746 35.14 -17.25 6.04
CA ILE A 746 34.31 -16.31 6.78
C ILE A 746 34.52 -16.63 8.26
N ARG A 747 34.94 -15.64 9.05
CA ARG A 747 35.12 -15.77 10.50
C ARG A 747 34.37 -14.68 11.24
N ILE A 748 33.78 -15.03 12.36
CA ILE A 748 33.04 -14.11 13.23
C ILE A 748 33.82 -13.99 14.54
N GLU A 749 34.09 -12.76 14.97
CA GLU A 749 34.69 -12.48 16.28
C GLU A 749 33.62 -12.62 17.38
N GLU A 750 33.45 -13.85 17.87
CA GLU A 750 32.38 -14.22 18.81
C GLU A 750 32.47 -13.48 20.15
N VAL A 751 33.69 -13.18 20.63
CA VAL A 751 33.95 -12.50 21.92
C VAL A 751 33.39 -11.08 21.93
N ASP A 752 33.40 -10.42 20.79
CA ASP A 752 32.97 -9.03 20.63
C ASP A 752 31.52 -8.93 20.12
N TRP A 753 30.77 -10.04 20.14
CA TRP A 753 29.40 -10.05 19.65
C TRP A 753 28.49 -9.13 20.49
N PRO A 754 27.59 -8.34 19.86
CA PRO A 754 26.75 -7.40 20.59
C PRO A 754 25.83 -8.08 21.60
N LEU A 755 25.75 -7.49 22.79
CA LEU A 755 24.88 -7.95 23.88
C LEU A 755 23.77 -6.94 24.16
N THR A 756 22.64 -7.43 24.64
CA THR A 756 21.55 -6.65 25.22
C THR A 756 21.96 -6.12 26.61
N SER A 757 21.18 -5.19 27.16
CA SER A 757 21.36 -4.70 28.55
C SER A 757 21.26 -5.80 29.61
N LYS A 758 20.67 -6.96 29.27
CA LYS A 758 20.57 -8.15 30.13
C LYS A 758 21.68 -9.18 29.86
N SER A 759 22.74 -8.80 29.14
CA SER A 759 23.86 -9.67 28.76
C SER A 759 23.46 -10.89 27.92
N CYS A 760 22.34 -10.81 27.19
CA CYS A 760 21.96 -11.80 26.18
C CYS A 760 22.49 -11.36 24.80
N PRO A 761 23.02 -12.26 23.96
CA PRO A 761 23.40 -11.94 22.59
C PRO A 761 22.26 -11.32 21.79
N GLN A 762 22.58 -10.31 20.97
CA GLN A 762 21.62 -9.68 20.06
C GLN A 762 21.32 -10.61 18.87
N MET A 763 20.08 -10.58 18.38
CA MET A 763 19.58 -11.49 17.33
C MET A 763 18.84 -10.73 16.23
N ALA A 764 19.09 -11.08 14.98
CA ALA A 764 18.33 -10.65 13.80
C ALA A 764 17.34 -11.72 13.32
N SER A 765 17.60 -13.00 13.60
CA SER A 765 16.82 -14.16 13.13
C SER A 765 15.43 -14.26 13.76
N ARG A 766 15.25 -13.65 14.95
CA ARG A 766 14.11 -13.84 15.86
C ARG A 766 12.75 -13.93 15.16
N ARG A 767 12.40 -12.91 14.37
CA ARG A 767 11.08 -12.82 13.74
C ARG A 767 10.90 -13.81 12.58
N SER A 768 11.96 -14.13 11.84
CA SER A 768 11.93 -15.23 10.85
C SER A 768 11.66 -16.58 11.53
N ILE A 769 12.25 -16.81 12.72
CA ILE A 769 11.99 -18.03 13.49
C ILE A 769 10.54 -18.07 13.97
N VAL A 770 10.02 -16.96 14.54
CA VAL A 770 8.62 -16.88 15.00
C VAL A 770 7.66 -17.14 13.84
N TYR A 771 7.90 -16.52 12.69
CA TYR A 771 7.07 -16.68 11.49
C TYR A 771 7.04 -18.13 10.99
N ASN A 772 8.20 -18.78 10.89
CA ASN A 772 8.31 -20.09 10.25
C ASN A 772 8.04 -21.26 11.22
N TYR A 773 8.39 -21.09 12.49
CA TYR A 773 8.45 -22.14 13.50
C TYR A 773 7.61 -21.87 14.76
N GLY A 774 7.28 -20.62 15.06
CA GLY A 774 6.49 -20.22 16.23
C GLY A 774 7.31 -19.65 17.39
N GLN A 775 6.61 -19.05 18.36
CA GLN A 775 7.22 -18.33 19.49
C GLN A 775 8.04 -19.24 20.42
N GLU A 776 7.56 -20.46 20.67
CA GLU A 776 8.23 -21.42 21.57
C GLU A 776 9.64 -21.77 21.06
N LEU A 777 9.78 -22.04 19.76
CA LEU A 777 11.06 -22.40 19.16
C LEU A 777 12.03 -21.23 19.09
N CYS A 778 11.51 -20.01 18.97
CA CYS A 778 12.31 -18.81 19.09
C CYS A 778 12.95 -18.66 20.49
N GLN A 779 12.22 -19.01 21.56
CA GLN A 779 12.76 -19.00 22.92
C GLN A 779 13.87 -20.04 23.10
N VAL A 780 13.69 -21.24 22.54
CA VAL A 780 14.71 -22.29 22.55
C VAL A 780 15.99 -21.84 21.84
N SER A 781 15.88 -21.29 20.62
CA SER A 781 17.04 -20.78 19.88
C SER A 781 17.77 -19.67 20.66
N SER A 782 17.03 -18.78 21.32
CA SER A 782 17.60 -17.72 22.17
C SER A 782 18.37 -18.28 23.37
N LEU A 783 17.86 -19.35 23.99
CA LEU A 783 18.53 -20.05 25.10
C LEU A 783 19.81 -20.77 24.64
N VAL A 784 19.76 -21.46 23.50
CA VAL A 784 20.93 -22.10 22.89
C VAL A 784 22.01 -21.05 22.62
N PHE A 785 21.63 -19.90 22.06
CA PHE A 785 22.59 -18.84 21.80
C PHE A 785 23.25 -18.32 23.08
N ARG A 786 22.43 -18.03 24.09
CA ARG A 786 22.91 -17.57 25.39
C ARG A 786 23.90 -18.56 25.99
N ASN A 787 23.60 -19.85 25.95
CA ASN A 787 24.50 -20.87 26.49
C ASN A 787 25.81 -20.96 25.70
N HIS A 788 25.78 -20.81 24.37
CA HIS A 788 27.00 -20.75 23.55
C HIS A 788 27.85 -19.51 23.83
N ALA A 789 27.24 -18.35 24.05
CA ALA A 789 27.97 -17.11 24.33
C ALA A 789 28.61 -17.07 25.73
N HIS A 790 28.07 -17.82 26.70
CA HIS A 790 28.53 -17.83 28.09
C HIS A 790 29.34 -19.09 28.48
N ALA A 791 29.47 -20.08 27.60
CA ALA A 791 30.20 -21.32 27.90
C ALA A 791 31.71 -21.18 27.60
N PRO A 792 32.61 -21.59 28.52
CA PRO A 792 34.02 -21.79 28.20
C PRO A 792 34.16 -22.90 27.14
N GLN A 793 34.99 -22.67 26.11
CA GLN A 793 35.20 -23.56 24.94
C GLN A 793 35.48 -25.05 25.28
N ALA A 794 35.78 -25.39 26.53
CA ALA A 794 36.08 -26.75 26.98
C ALA A 794 34.87 -27.61 27.42
N GLN A 795 33.66 -27.06 27.58
CA GLN A 795 32.49 -27.80 28.13
C GLN A 795 31.40 -28.21 27.12
N MET A 796 31.58 -27.89 25.84
CA MET A 796 30.51 -27.96 24.83
C MET A 796 30.03 -29.38 24.45
N ARG A 797 30.77 -30.45 24.80
CA ARG A 797 30.34 -31.83 24.48
C ARG A 797 29.32 -32.43 25.45
N ILE A 798 29.05 -31.80 26.60
CA ILE A 798 28.26 -32.43 27.68
C ILE A 798 26.86 -31.79 27.87
N CYS A 799 26.64 -30.52 27.49
CA CYS A 799 25.37 -29.84 27.81
C CYS A 799 24.23 -30.00 26.79
N LEU A 800 24.50 -30.37 25.53
CA LEU A 800 23.44 -30.48 24.50
C LEU A 800 22.51 -31.69 24.70
N THR A 801 22.91 -32.68 25.50
CA THR A 801 22.12 -33.89 25.76
C THR A 801 21.17 -33.77 26.96
N THR A 802 21.22 -32.67 27.72
CA THR A 802 20.46 -32.54 28.99
C THR A 802 19.40 -31.43 28.95
N ILE A 803 19.38 -30.60 27.89
CA ILE A 803 18.41 -29.51 27.72
C ILE A 803 17.31 -29.87 26.68
N PHE A 804 17.43 -30.99 25.98
CA PHE A 804 16.45 -31.49 25.01
C PHE A 804 15.86 -32.83 25.43
#